data_AF-A0A0H5RNR3-F1
#
_entry.id   AF-A0A0H5RNR3-F1
#
_cell.length_a   1.000
_cell.length_b   1.000
_cell.length_c   1.000
_cell.angle_alpha   90.00
_cell.angle_beta   90.00
_cell.angle_gamma   90.00
#
_symmetry.space_group_name_H-M   'P 1'
#
loop_
_entity.id
_entity.type
_entity.pdbx_description
1 polymer ?
#
loop_
_entity_poly.entity_id
_entity_poly.type
_entity_poly.pdbx_seq_one_letter_code
_entity_poly.pdbx_strand_id
1 'polypeptide(L)'
;MEEIRLLLTDQEAKSKIKGMDLLTLALDSSPMKFEDPGVASLLKPLRNMMKDNNAKIAESALRIMCSLVHRHGPASRSYFSASFDAVVDCLGGSKTAVRTQAINLVMQFMIDCGDAVLVWDCLHKQSLQAKNGIVRHSALVCYQKGMDHFGANFIPLVKIIPYLLQLMDDQILSVRELCLQCIATLYRNIGPDLYTYLSTNANLRHAQLKIIDQLIQNVDIVPLEQRLSVDWGLLPDKSSGAVASNKRTTGVNDDNASDALDMPLDIRPSLISSDRELESEMDSIVDILKDNKHNWQVRINTLKKLASIVMGPARNLSSFLSHLKRCTSGLIVQAHELRSAVAKETCIILAAISKTLGHDFSPVADVVLPELLKLTFTSIQVVSTAADFCIRTIISHTRVNTAIRKILNLAKGKNPALRATAMEYVSVLLSATSTEMFDRYSDVILDQIRLSLSDANENARQAARVCYWALQSHWPSRAQQLSETLDAGIQKLLLHSASECTVPQRPVPKTRRRSGQFPSHSSTSIIKDKENDNREVTLNINGDSCNGAAASRNLLQSRSMPVSGGALRILKPDIENVNVSLHASRTQVADQLVAKPQRAERRLQNPRCNPAPLMTTAAPESRKVVTTFDGAVALLSSKEWADRVHAFEFLTSNIDLCHGQDPQRIACLFQQHINDAQVKVASSCLDTMVRFLSDASSASIRSCIVKALSQLLLASINADEPIFSSCNRCIELFIERADVYELIPELLRVLLYPTARLQDTALNMMLNILESRIQDAIAYFSDAQRLRMALAKLRTFVSVRKPETHETLSQILELLSEAIPSLFEDQILQLPLPEQVMIRKLFGNDALPTSNSCDEDVNEHDPHSDESDHAVANSSQPLLDDDKSRLASEIGNKPLQSGKTVEAYCPNVYESPTDSDVSVLALAEQLSGSLSQKQASQCLREISVQIGLRNTPVSTAGMIRLFSSMLQALQLFASCHDIHVYVVHATHDLLAHQAEREIISPCFSIVFDVLFALRQVERVSAFEEAARSFDFGDCIGVIESKLCAADTSKGDLVTTIEFISYLFVSLPHEQSAVRWALHRIIPLLPAMLKHKEIDVRKSCVFCIVDLYSTLGQVFLSPLWPLLEPTQLKLMTVFIDKRGLPLPNVEPVV
;
A
#
# COMPACT_ATOMS: atom_id res chain seq x y z
N MET A 1 -14.47 57.21 -30.89
CA MET A 1 -13.54 56.07 -31.04
C MET A 1 -12.13 56.52 -31.40
N GLU A 2 -11.88 57.22 -32.52
CA GLU A 2 -10.50 57.57 -32.91
C GLU A 2 -9.75 58.44 -31.88
N GLU A 3 -10.42 59.41 -31.26
CA GLU A 3 -9.86 60.20 -30.15
C GLU A 3 -9.43 59.32 -28.96
N ILE A 4 -10.29 58.37 -28.55
CA ILE A 4 -10.00 57.39 -27.50
C ILE A 4 -8.78 56.55 -27.89
N ARG A 5 -8.73 56.06 -29.13
CA ARG A 5 -7.61 55.27 -29.65
C ARG A 5 -6.29 56.04 -29.60
N LEU A 6 -6.29 57.32 -30.00
CA LEU A 6 -5.13 58.21 -29.91
C LEU A 6 -4.66 58.37 -28.46
N LEU A 7 -5.56 58.70 -27.53
CA LEU A 7 -5.27 58.85 -26.09
C LEU A 7 -4.70 57.57 -25.46
N LEU A 8 -5.15 56.38 -25.89
CA LEU A 8 -4.63 55.09 -25.43
C LEU A 8 -3.24 54.75 -26.02
N THR A 9 -2.86 55.35 -27.15
CA THR A 9 -1.54 55.19 -27.79
C THR A 9 -0.52 56.27 -27.45
N ASP A 10 -0.92 57.33 -26.76
CA ASP A 10 -0.04 58.37 -26.22
C ASP A 10 1.02 57.74 -25.27
N GLN A 11 2.17 58.39 -25.10
CA GLN A 11 3.13 58.01 -24.08
C GLN A 11 2.72 58.53 -22.69
N GLU A 12 2.00 59.66 -22.60
CA GLU A 12 1.60 60.24 -21.32
C GLU A 12 0.60 59.36 -20.54
N ALA A 13 0.97 59.01 -19.31
CA ALA A 13 0.11 58.25 -18.41
C ALA A 13 -1.22 58.95 -18.09
N LYS A 14 -1.28 60.29 -18.15
CA LYS A 14 -2.51 61.07 -17.95
C LYS A 14 -3.46 60.92 -19.14
N SER A 15 -2.94 61.06 -20.36
CA SER A 15 -3.71 60.84 -21.61
C SER A 15 -4.26 59.42 -21.68
N LYS A 16 -3.43 58.41 -21.37
CA LYS A 16 -3.84 57.01 -21.28
C LYS A 16 -5.03 56.84 -20.34
N ILE A 17 -4.93 57.31 -19.09
CA ILE A 17 -6.00 57.19 -18.09
C ILE A 17 -7.28 57.89 -18.59
N LYS A 18 -7.19 59.12 -19.08
CA LYS A 18 -8.34 59.85 -19.65
C LYS A 18 -9.00 59.07 -20.80
N GLY A 19 -8.21 58.45 -21.68
CA GLY A 19 -8.70 57.60 -22.76
C GLY A 19 -9.42 56.34 -22.24
N MET A 20 -8.98 55.77 -21.13
CA MET A 20 -9.61 54.61 -20.48
C MET A 20 -10.91 54.96 -19.77
N ASP A 21 -10.97 56.13 -19.11
CA ASP A 21 -12.19 56.64 -18.48
C ASP A 21 -13.26 56.91 -19.54
N LEU A 22 -12.87 57.54 -20.66
CA LEU A 22 -13.74 57.75 -21.83
C LEU A 22 -14.16 56.44 -22.51
N LEU A 23 -13.28 55.44 -22.59
CA LEU A 23 -13.62 54.12 -23.13
C LEU A 23 -14.63 53.37 -22.22
N THR A 24 -14.46 53.48 -20.90
CA THR A 24 -15.40 52.88 -19.93
C THR A 24 -16.78 53.52 -20.07
N LEU A 25 -16.85 54.85 -20.11
CA LEU A 25 -18.10 55.60 -20.34
C LEU A 25 -18.73 55.28 -21.71
N ALA A 26 -17.93 55.09 -22.76
CA ALA A 26 -18.42 54.67 -24.08
C ALA A 26 -19.02 53.25 -24.08
N LEU A 27 -18.41 52.32 -23.32
CA LEU A 27 -18.92 50.95 -23.17
C LEU A 27 -20.20 50.90 -22.32
N ASP A 28 -20.32 51.74 -21.30
CA ASP A 28 -21.54 51.82 -20.48
C ASP A 28 -22.71 52.52 -21.19
N SER A 29 -22.42 53.45 -22.10
CA SER A 29 -23.42 54.21 -22.86
C SER A 29 -23.85 53.58 -24.19
N SER A 30 -23.13 52.57 -24.72
CA SER A 30 -23.45 51.96 -26.02
C SER A 30 -23.21 50.43 -26.06
N PRO A 31 -24.17 49.65 -26.60
CA PRO A 31 -24.00 48.20 -26.77
C PRO A 31 -23.17 47.89 -28.02
N MET A 32 -21.87 48.20 -27.98
CA MET A 32 -20.93 47.88 -29.06
C MET A 32 -20.96 46.38 -29.36
N LYS A 33 -21.21 46.01 -30.61
CA LYS A 33 -21.25 44.62 -31.06
C LYS A 33 -19.85 44.10 -31.36
N PHE A 34 -19.69 42.78 -31.35
CA PHE A 34 -18.44 42.11 -31.73
C PHE A 34 -17.95 42.50 -33.15
N GLU A 35 -18.90 42.78 -34.04
CA GLU A 35 -18.67 43.12 -35.45
C GLU A 35 -18.19 44.57 -35.67
N ASP A 36 -18.23 45.44 -34.64
CA ASP A 36 -17.81 46.83 -34.77
C ASP A 36 -16.27 46.92 -34.96
N PRO A 37 -15.77 47.42 -36.11
CA PRO A 37 -14.33 47.43 -36.40
C PRO A 37 -13.51 48.28 -35.41
N GLY A 38 -14.17 49.20 -34.70
CA GLY A 38 -13.58 49.93 -33.58
C GLY A 38 -13.11 49.03 -32.43
N VAL A 39 -13.86 47.98 -32.09
CA VAL A 39 -13.53 47.07 -30.96
C VAL A 39 -12.25 46.30 -31.26
N ALA A 40 -12.16 45.67 -32.44
CA ALA A 40 -10.96 44.94 -32.87
C ALA A 40 -9.70 45.82 -32.86
N SER A 41 -9.84 47.11 -33.19
CA SER A 41 -8.73 48.07 -33.18
C SER A 41 -8.18 48.38 -31.78
N LEU A 42 -8.99 48.21 -30.72
CA LEU A 42 -8.63 48.52 -29.33
C LEU A 42 -7.93 47.36 -28.60
N LEU A 43 -8.10 46.12 -29.06
CA LEU A 43 -7.50 44.92 -28.43
C LEU A 43 -5.97 44.98 -28.36
N LYS A 44 -5.31 45.55 -29.39
CA LYS A 44 -3.85 45.68 -29.44
C LYS A 44 -3.32 46.77 -28.47
N PRO A 45 -3.88 48.00 -28.43
CA PRO A 45 -3.65 48.95 -27.34
C PRO A 45 -3.86 48.35 -25.95
N LEU A 46 -5.03 47.73 -25.69
CA LEU A 46 -5.35 47.14 -24.38
C LEU A 46 -4.35 46.04 -23.97
N ARG A 47 -3.93 45.17 -24.90
CA ARG A 47 -2.88 44.16 -24.64
C ARG A 47 -1.56 44.79 -24.20
N ASN A 48 -1.14 45.87 -24.84
CA ASN A 48 0.08 46.58 -24.48
C ASN A 48 -0.06 47.28 -23.11
N MET A 49 -1.23 47.86 -22.83
CA MET A 49 -1.50 48.59 -21.59
C MET A 49 -1.62 47.68 -20.37
N MET A 50 -2.02 46.41 -20.54
CA MET A 50 -1.90 45.39 -19.49
C MET A 50 -0.44 45.15 -19.05
N LYS A 51 0.54 45.36 -19.95
CA LYS A 51 1.98 45.27 -19.65
C LYS A 51 2.63 46.63 -19.34
N ASP A 52 1.84 47.68 -19.07
CA ASP A 52 2.36 49.00 -18.71
C ASP A 52 2.98 49.02 -17.29
N ASN A 53 4.09 49.73 -17.11
CA ASN A 53 4.76 49.88 -15.81
C ASN A 53 3.87 50.57 -14.76
N ASN A 54 2.88 51.37 -15.17
CA ASN A 54 1.93 51.99 -14.27
C ASN A 54 0.81 51.01 -13.91
N ALA A 55 0.83 50.51 -12.68
CA ALA A 55 -0.15 49.56 -12.16
C ALA A 55 -1.62 50.02 -12.32
N LYS A 56 -1.93 51.33 -12.28
CA LYS A 56 -3.30 51.83 -12.50
C LYS A 56 -3.75 51.63 -13.95
N ILE A 57 -2.83 51.72 -14.90
CA ILE A 57 -3.09 51.52 -16.33
C ILE A 57 -3.26 50.02 -16.61
N ALA A 58 -2.39 49.17 -16.06
CA ALA A 58 -2.56 47.71 -16.16
C ALA A 58 -3.89 47.23 -15.54
N GLU A 59 -4.24 47.71 -14.34
CA GLU A 59 -5.48 47.40 -13.65
C GLU A 59 -6.73 47.84 -14.43
N SER A 60 -6.78 49.08 -14.89
CA SER A 60 -7.92 49.56 -15.70
C SER A 60 -8.01 48.88 -17.07
N ALA A 61 -6.89 48.43 -17.65
CA ALA A 61 -6.91 47.70 -18.92
C ALA A 61 -7.52 46.30 -18.72
N LEU A 62 -7.12 45.60 -17.66
CA LEU A 62 -7.74 44.33 -17.24
C LEU A 62 -9.23 44.50 -16.90
N ARG A 63 -9.64 45.63 -16.30
CA ARG A 63 -11.05 45.96 -16.03
C ARG A 63 -11.86 46.15 -17.31
N ILE A 64 -11.37 46.95 -18.26
CA ILE A 64 -12.04 47.18 -19.56
C ILE A 64 -12.14 45.88 -20.36
N MET A 65 -11.09 45.05 -20.37
CA MET A 65 -11.13 43.72 -20.96
C MET A 65 -12.20 42.83 -20.31
N CYS A 66 -12.36 42.89 -18.98
CA CYS A 66 -13.40 42.16 -18.24
C CYS A 66 -14.81 42.57 -18.71
N SER A 67 -15.05 43.87 -18.84
CA SER A 67 -16.32 44.42 -19.33
C SER A 67 -16.61 44.11 -20.81
N LEU A 68 -15.56 43.95 -21.64
CA LEU A 68 -15.70 43.50 -23.04
C LEU A 68 -16.04 42.02 -23.13
N VAL A 69 -15.34 41.16 -22.36
CA VAL A 69 -15.61 39.71 -22.29
C VAL A 69 -17.06 39.46 -21.90
N HIS A 70 -17.55 40.14 -20.86
CA HIS A 70 -18.93 39.96 -20.39
C HIS A 70 -20.00 40.42 -21.39
N ARG A 71 -19.76 41.50 -22.15
CA ARG A 71 -20.72 41.97 -23.18
C ARG A 71 -20.67 41.16 -24.47
N HIS A 72 -19.56 40.49 -24.77
CA HIS A 72 -19.37 39.75 -26.03
C HIS A 72 -19.47 38.22 -25.88
N GLY A 73 -19.53 37.70 -24.66
CA GLY A 73 -19.87 36.30 -24.39
C GLY A 73 -18.96 35.32 -25.14
N PRO A 74 -19.50 34.27 -25.79
CA PRO A 74 -18.72 33.30 -26.56
C PRO A 74 -17.87 33.90 -27.69
N ALA A 75 -18.20 35.07 -28.23
CA ALA A 75 -17.38 35.72 -29.28
C ALA A 75 -16.02 36.22 -28.73
N SER A 76 -15.96 36.50 -27.42
CA SER A 76 -14.73 36.91 -26.72
C SER A 76 -13.64 35.83 -26.67
N ARG A 77 -13.93 34.57 -27.04
CA ARG A 77 -12.93 33.51 -27.26
C ARG A 77 -11.80 33.95 -28.19
N SER A 78 -12.10 34.80 -29.18
CA SER A 78 -11.11 35.42 -30.08
C SER A 78 -10.16 36.41 -29.38
N TYR A 79 -10.61 37.04 -28.28
CA TYR A 79 -9.80 37.93 -27.45
C TYR A 79 -8.92 37.15 -26.48
N PHE A 80 -9.32 35.94 -26.09
CA PHE A 80 -8.59 35.11 -25.14
C PHE A 80 -7.21 34.74 -25.67
N SER A 81 -7.12 34.07 -26.83
CA SER A 81 -5.83 33.70 -27.45
C SER A 81 -4.94 34.92 -27.78
N ALA A 82 -5.56 36.08 -28.01
CA ALA A 82 -4.84 37.34 -28.18
C ALA A 82 -4.29 37.90 -26.86
N SER A 83 -5.07 37.90 -25.77
CA SER A 83 -4.70 38.53 -24.50
C SER A 83 -3.92 37.62 -23.55
N PHE A 84 -3.96 36.30 -23.76
CA PHE A 84 -3.49 35.27 -22.83
C PHE A 84 -2.12 35.54 -22.20
N ASP A 85 -1.05 35.73 -23.00
CA ASP A 85 0.31 35.98 -22.50
C ASP A 85 0.40 37.24 -21.61
N ALA A 86 -0.46 38.24 -21.85
CA ALA A 86 -0.52 39.44 -21.03
C ALA A 86 -1.31 39.22 -19.73
N VAL A 87 -2.34 38.38 -19.75
CA VAL A 87 -3.04 37.97 -18.53
C VAL A 87 -2.12 37.15 -17.63
N VAL A 88 -1.33 36.21 -18.19
CA VAL A 88 -0.37 35.38 -17.43
C VAL A 88 0.72 36.24 -16.79
N ASP A 89 1.29 37.23 -17.50
CA ASP A 89 2.22 38.20 -16.92
C ASP A 89 1.57 39.01 -15.77
N CYS A 90 0.33 39.47 -15.96
CA CYS A 90 -0.42 40.21 -14.94
C CYS A 90 -0.75 39.40 -13.68
N LEU A 91 -0.96 38.08 -13.79
CA LEU A 91 -1.10 37.18 -12.63
C LEU A 91 0.17 37.17 -11.75
N GLY A 92 1.33 37.43 -12.35
CA GLY A 92 2.62 37.60 -11.68
C GLY A 92 2.96 39.03 -11.23
N GLY A 93 2.09 40.01 -11.52
CA GLY A 93 2.35 41.43 -11.32
C GLY A 93 2.68 41.81 -9.87
N SER A 94 3.55 42.80 -9.66
CA SER A 94 4.06 43.17 -8.33
C SER A 94 2.98 43.70 -7.38
N LYS A 95 2.01 44.46 -7.89
CA LYS A 95 0.88 45.01 -7.11
C LYS A 95 -0.29 44.04 -7.02
N THR A 96 -0.88 43.92 -5.82
CA THR A 96 -2.05 43.08 -5.54
C THR A 96 -3.24 43.39 -6.44
N ALA A 97 -3.59 44.67 -6.63
CA ALA A 97 -4.76 45.07 -7.41
C ALA A 97 -4.73 44.57 -8.88
N VAL A 98 -3.56 44.64 -9.53
CA VAL A 98 -3.35 44.12 -10.89
C VAL A 98 -3.57 42.60 -10.92
N ARG A 99 -3.01 41.86 -9.95
CA ARG A 99 -3.21 40.40 -9.84
C ARG A 99 -4.68 40.05 -9.61
N THR A 100 -5.36 40.74 -8.70
CA THR A 100 -6.78 40.54 -8.42
C THR A 100 -7.63 40.77 -9.67
N GLN A 101 -7.37 41.84 -10.44
CA GLN A 101 -8.11 42.11 -11.66
C GLN A 101 -7.78 41.14 -12.81
N ALA A 102 -6.56 40.59 -12.85
CA ALA A 102 -6.20 39.50 -13.76
C ALA A 102 -6.91 38.18 -13.41
N ILE A 103 -6.99 37.83 -12.12
CA ILE A 103 -7.79 36.69 -11.62
C ILE A 103 -9.27 36.88 -11.98
N ASN A 104 -9.81 38.08 -11.79
CA ASN A 104 -11.20 38.39 -12.15
C ASN A 104 -11.44 38.24 -13.66
N LEU A 105 -10.52 38.71 -14.51
CA LEU A 105 -10.60 38.53 -15.97
C LEU A 105 -10.55 37.06 -16.40
N VAL A 106 -9.71 36.23 -15.76
CA VAL A 106 -9.68 34.77 -15.98
C VAL A 106 -11.03 34.14 -15.63
N MET A 107 -11.61 34.49 -14.48
CA MET A 107 -12.94 34.01 -14.09
C MET A 107 -14.03 34.47 -15.05
N GLN A 108 -13.97 35.72 -15.53
CA GLN A 108 -14.91 36.25 -16.51
C GLN A 108 -14.85 35.47 -17.83
N PHE A 109 -13.64 35.15 -18.32
CA PHE A 109 -13.48 34.26 -19.48
C PHE A 109 -14.07 32.86 -19.24
N MET A 110 -13.89 32.26 -18.05
CA MET A 110 -14.48 30.96 -17.72
C MET A 110 -16.01 30.98 -17.72
N ILE A 111 -16.61 32.06 -17.21
CA ILE A 111 -18.07 32.24 -17.13
C ILE A 111 -18.66 32.51 -18.52
N ASP A 112 -18.19 33.56 -19.21
CA ASP A 112 -18.85 34.10 -20.40
C ASP A 112 -18.46 33.39 -21.72
N CYS A 113 -17.33 32.65 -21.77
CA CYS A 113 -16.99 31.85 -22.95
C CYS A 113 -17.81 30.55 -23.06
N GLY A 114 -18.56 30.15 -22.03
CA GLY A 114 -19.35 28.92 -22.01
C GLY A 114 -18.55 27.61 -21.98
N ASP A 115 -17.24 27.66 -21.68
CA ASP A 115 -16.39 26.49 -21.46
C ASP A 115 -15.22 26.87 -20.54
N ALA A 116 -15.40 26.62 -19.24
CA ALA A 116 -14.38 26.90 -18.23
C ALA A 116 -13.17 25.96 -18.35
N VAL A 117 -13.37 24.71 -18.81
CA VAL A 117 -12.30 23.71 -18.93
C VAL A 117 -11.35 24.08 -20.07
N LEU A 118 -11.85 24.60 -21.20
CA LEU A 118 -11.05 25.14 -22.30
C LEU A 118 -10.15 26.31 -21.85
N VAL A 119 -10.70 27.24 -21.06
CA VAL A 119 -9.96 28.38 -20.51
C VAL A 119 -8.87 27.91 -19.54
N TRP A 120 -9.17 26.91 -18.71
CA TRP A 120 -8.21 26.27 -17.83
C TRP A 120 -7.13 25.46 -18.58
N ASP A 121 -7.49 24.82 -19.69
CA ASP A 121 -6.59 24.01 -20.51
C ASP A 121 -5.46 24.82 -21.14
N CYS A 122 -5.74 26.08 -21.49
CA CYS A 122 -4.71 27.03 -21.87
C CYS A 122 -3.91 27.52 -20.64
N LEU A 123 -4.61 27.89 -19.56
CA LEU A 123 -4.01 28.53 -18.37
C LEU A 123 -2.97 27.66 -17.65
N HIS A 124 -3.30 26.40 -17.35
CA HIS A 124 -2.55 25.62 -16.36
C HIS A 124 -1.08 25.39 -16.74
N LYS A 125 -0.80 25.08 -18.02
CA LYS A 125 0.55 24.68 -18.48
C LYS A 125 1.57 25.80 -18.27
N GLN A 126 1.26 27.02 -18.72
CA GLN A 126 2.19 28.15 -18.58
C GLN A 126 2.25 28.70 -17.16
N SER A 127 1.11 28.72 -16.45
CA SER A 127 1.00 29.45 -15.18
C SER A 127 1.42 28.63 -13.94
N LEU A 128 1.10 27.32 -13.88
CA LEU A 128 1.49 26.46 -12.75
C LEU A 128 2.97 26.05 -12.80
N GLN A 129 3.61 26.09 -13.99
CA GLN A 129 5.05 25.86 -14.14
C GLN A 129 5.87 27.16 -14.27
N ALA A 130 5.23 28.33 -14.16
CA ALA A 130 5.91 29.63 -14.27
C ALA A 130 7.05 29.77 -13.25
N LYS A 131 8.19 30.32 -13.67
CA LYS A 131 9.35 30.55 -12.78
C LYS A 131 9.01 31.44 -11.58
N ASN A 132 8.18 32.46 -11.80
CA ASN A 132 7.65 33.35 -10.77
C ASN A 132 6.53 32.65 -9.95
N GLY A 133 6.78 32.36 -8.68
CA GLY A 133 5.79 31.70 -7.80
C GLY A 133 4.57 32.55 -7.47
N ILE A 134 4.60 33.87 -7.72
CA ILE A 134 3.40 34.72 -7.64
C ILE A 134 2.42 34.36 -8.76
N VAL A 135 2.90 34.00 -9.95
CA VAL A 135 2.04 33.47 -11.04
C VAL A 135 1.44 32.13 -10.62
N ARG A 136 2.27 31.21 -10.09
CA ARG A 136 1.82 29.88 -9.61
C ARG A 136 0.73 30.00 -8.53
N HIS A 137 0.94 30.90 -7.56
CA HIS A 137 -0.06 31.24 -6.55
C HIS A 137 -1.36 31.79 -7.16
N SER A 138 -1.29 32.85 -7.98
CA SER A 138 -2.47 33.44 -8.61
C SER A 138 -3.22 32.45 -9.50
N ALA A 139 -2.53 31.51 -10.15
CA ALA A 139 -3.14 30.43 -10.93
C ALA A 139 -3.88 29.40 -10.06
N LEU A 140 -3.35 29.04 -8.90
CA LEU A 140 -4.09 28.25 -7.90
C LEU A 140 -5.30 29.03 -7.35
N VAL A 141 -5.24 30.36 -7.20
CA VAL A 141 -6.43 31.16 -6.83
C VAL A 141 -7.49 31.11 -7.93
N CYS A 142 -7.11 31.16 -9.22
CA CYS A 142 -8.04 30.93 -10.33
C CYS A 142 -8.64 29.52 -10.28
N TYR A 143 -7.85 28.50 -9.94
CA TYR A 143 -8.33 27.12 -9.81
C TYR A 143 -9.37 26.98 -8.69
N GLN A 144 -9.03 27.47 -7.50
CA GLN A 144 -9.91 27.46 -6.33
C GLN A 144 -11.22 28.19 -6.63
N LYS A 145 -11.17 29.43 -7.12
CA LYS A 145 -12.38 30.19 -7.51
C LYS A 145 -13.22 29.49 -8.58
N GLY A 146 -12.59 28.76 -9.50
CA GLY A 146 -13.28 27.93 -10.47
C GLY A 146 -14.04 26.78 -9.81
N MET A 147 -13.42 26.04 -8.90
CA MET A 147 -14.09 25.00 -8.12
C MET A 147 -15.21 25.58 -7.23
N ASP A 148 -14.98 26.72 -6.59
CA ASP A 148 -15.96 27.39 -5.73
C ASP A 148 -17.20 27.88 -6.51
N HIS A 149 -17.05 28.21 -7.81
CA HIS A 149 -18.12 28.78 -8.63
C HIS A 149 -18.85 27.74 -9.50
N PHE A 150 -18.12 26.80 -10.10
CA PHE A 150 -18.68 25.80 -11.02
C PHE A 150 -18.86 24.41 -10.38
N GLY A 151 -18.27 24.17 -9.19
CA GLY A 151 -18.37 22.91 -8.46
C GLY A 151 -17.90 21.71 -9.27
N ALA A 152 -18.75 20.69 -9.33
CA ALA A 152 -18.53 19.46 -10.09
C ALA A 152 -18.17 19.69 -11.58
N ASN A 153 -18.68 20.77 -12.19
CA ASN A 153 -18.52 21.02 -13.62
C ASN A 153 -17.11 21.57 -14.00
N PHE A 154 -16.20 21.75 -13.06
CA PHE A 154 -14.86 22.32 -13.28
C PHE A 154 -13.73 21.51 -12.60
N ILE A 155 -13.76 20.19 -12.73
CA ILE A 155 -12.78 19.31 -12.04
C ILE A 155 -11.94 18.49 -13.06
N PRO A 156 -10.94 19.13 -13.72
CA PRO A 156 -10.06 18.51 -14.72
C PRO A 156 -8.92 17.69 -14.05
N LEU A 157 -9.31 16.69 -13.26
CA LEU A 157 -8.45 15.91 -12.34
C LEU A 157 -7.13 15.41 -12.97
N VAL A 158 -7.23 14.71 -14.10
CA VAL A 158 -6.10 14.14 -14.85
C VAL A 158 -5.00 15.19 -15.12
N LYS A 159 -5.41 16.44 -15.35
CA LYS A 159 -4.49 17.53 -15.68
C LYS A 159 -3.97 18.23 -14.43
N ILE A 160 -4.77 18.40 -13.37
CA ILE A 160 -4.39 19.22 -12.20
C ILE A 160 -3.63 18.45 -11.12
N ILE A 161 -3.95 17.17 -10.86
CA ILE A 161 -3.30 16.37 -9.81
C ILE A 161 -1.75 16.35 -9.95
N PRO A 162 -1.16 16.16 -11.14
CA PRO A 162 0.30 16.20 -11.30
C PRO A 162 0.94 17.52 -10.86
N TYR A 163 0.32 18.66 -11.15
CA TYR A 163 0.83 19.96 -10.70
C TYR A 163 0.61 20.17 -9.20
N LEU A 164 -0.52 19.74 -8.61
CA LEU A 164 -0.73 19.83 -7.16
C LEU A 164 0.34 19.03 -6.40
N LEU A 165 0.61 17.79 -6.83
CA LEU A 165 1.68 16.96 -6.26
C LEU A 165 3.07 17.63 -6.37
N GLN A 166 3.35 18.33 -7.47
CA GLN A 166 4.58 19.13 -7.64
C GLN A 166 4.60 20.37 -6.73
N LEU A 167 3.46 21.05 -6.57
CA LEU A 167 3.33 22.34 -5.86
C LEU A 167 3.23 22.20 -4.34
N MET A 168 2.91 21.00 -3.81
CA MET A 168 3.09 20.67 -2.38
C MET A 168 4.54 20.87 -1.90
N ASP A 169 5.52 20.80 -2.81
CA ASP A 169 6.94 21.01 -2.54
C ASP A 169 7.49 22.35 -3.09
N ASP A 170 6.62 23.34 -3.33
CA ASP A 170 7.07 24.67 -3.78
C ASP A 170 8.02 25.36 -2.79
N GLN A 171 8.89 26.23 -3.30
CA GLN A 171 9.83 27.01 -2.49
C GLN A 171 9.13 28.12 -1.68
N ILE A 172 7.95 28.59 -2.14
CA ILE A 172 7.16 29.65 -1.50
C ILE A 172 6.07 29.01 -0.63
N LEU A 173 5.95 29.49 0.61
CA LEU A 173 5.02 28.94 1.59
C LEU A 173 3.55 29.05 1.15
N SER A 174 3.10 30.23 0.71
CA SER A 174 1.70 30.44 0.31
C SER A 174 1.27 29.65 -0.92
N VAL A 175 2.20 29.26 -1.80
CA VAL A 175 1.90 28.33 -2.91
C VAL A 175 1.56 26.94 -2.36
N ARG A 176 2.31 26.46 -1.35
CA ARG A 176 2.06 25.16 -0.71
C ARG A 176 0.77 25.19 0.12
N GLU A 177 0.53 26.24 0.89
CA GLU A 177 -0.70 26.42 1.69
C GLU A 177 -1.95 26.40 0.80
N LEU A 178 -1.93 27.18 -0.28
CA LEU A 178 -3.05 27.22 -1.24
C LEU A 178 -3.19 25.92 -2.03
N CYS A 179 -2.09 25.25 -2.38
CA CYS A 179 -2.12 23.91 -2.99
C CYS A 179 -2.80 22.88 -2.08
N LEU A 180 -2.53 22.92 -0.76
CA LEU A 180 -3.18 22.08 0.23
C LEU A 180 -4.67 22.40 0.39
N GLN A 181 -5.07 23.67 0.28
CA GLN A 181 -6.48 24.09 0.25
C GLN A 181 -7.19 23.58 -1.02
N CYS A 182 -6.53 23.59 -2.18
CA CYS A 182 -7.09 22.97 -3.39
C CYS A 182 -7.25 21.45 -3.25
N ILE A 183 -6.30 20.75 -2.63
CA ILE A 183 -6.41 19.31 -2.32
C ILE A 183 -7.56 19.05 -1.34
N ALA A 184 -7.71 19.86 -0.29
CA ALA A 184 -8.83 19.76 0.65
C ALA A 184 -10.19 20.01 -0.03
N THR A 185 -10.27 20.94 -0.98
CA THR A 185 -11.50 21.20 -1.76
C THR A 185 -11.82 20.07 -2.73
N LEU A 186 -10.80 19.48 -3.38
CA LEU A 186 -10.97 18.28 -4.18
C LEU A 186 -11.44 17.10 -3.32
N TYR A 187 -10.85 16.91 -2.13
CA TYR A 187 -11.28 15.88 -1.18
C TYR A 187 -12.72 16.10 -0.71
N ARG A 188 -13.13 17.34 -0.47
CA ARG A 188 -14.52 17.68 -0.13
C ARG A 188 -15.52 17.23 -1.20
N ASN A 189 -15.17 17.37 -2.47
CA ASN A 189 -16.05 17.11 -3.61
C ASN A 189 -15.96 15.67 -4.17
N ILE A 190 -14.88 14.94 -3.89
CA ILE A 190 -14.63 13.58 -4.40
C ILE A 190 -14.68 12.53 -3.27
N GLY A 191 -14.28 12.90 -2.05
CA GLY A 191 -14.30 12.04 -0.88
C GLY A 191 -13.11 11.07 -0.79
N PRO A 192 -13.29 9.92 -0.10
CA PRO A 192 -12.18 9.05 0.33
C PRO A 192 -11.36 8.48 -0.82
N ASP A 193 -11.93 8.29 -2.01
CA ASP A 193 -11.23 7.70 -3.16
C ASP A 193 -10.05 8.55 -3.63
N LEU A 194 -10.14 9.88 -3.49
CA LEU A 194 -9.00 10.77 -3.72
C LEU A 194 -7.86 10.50 -2.73
N TYR A 195 -8.19 10.24 -1.46
CA TYR A 195 -7.18 9.86 -0.47
C TYR A 195 -6.59 8.48 -0.79
N THR A 196 -7.42 7.49 -1.16
CA THR A 196 -6.95 6.16 -1.59
C THR A 196 -6.01 6.23 -2.78
N TYR A 197 -6.31 7.07 -3.79
CA TYR A 197 -5.41 7.32 -4.92
C TYR A 197 -4.12 8.04 -4.49
N LEU A 198 -4.21 9.07 -3.63
CA LEU A 198 -3.05 9.82 -3.13
C LEU A 198 -2.14 8.99 -2.22
N SER A 199 -2.69 8.06 -1.42
CA SER A 199 -1.92 7.18 -0.54
C SER A 199 -1.31 5.98 -1.27
N THR A 200 -1.99 5.47 -2.30
CA THR A 200 -1.59 4.23 -3.00
C THR A 200 -0.78 4.52 -4.26
N ASN A 201 -1.19 5.50 -5.07
CA ASN A 201 -0.69 5.67 -6.45
C ASN A 201 0.21 6.90 -6.62
N ALA A 202 -0.10 8.03 -5.95
CA ALA A 202 0.81 9.17 -5.93
C ALA A 202 2.06 8.87 -5.07
N ASN A 203 3.25 9.20 -5.58
CA ASN A 203 4.55 8.94 -4.93
C ASN A 203 4.88 9.89 -3.75
N LEU A 204 3.89 10.13 -2.88
CA LEU A 204 3.97 10.99 -1.72
C LEU A 204 4.89 10.43 -0.63
N ARG A 205 5.45 11.32 0.20
CA ARG A 205 6.14 10.92 1.44
C ARG A 205 5.15 10.69 2.56
N HIS A 206 5.52 9.85 3.52
CA HIS A 206 4.82 9.71 4.80
C HIS A 206 4.57 11.08 5.49
N ALA A 207 5.53 12.02 5.42
CA ALA A 207 5.34 13.38 5.93
C ALA A 207 4.32 14.24 5.13
N GLN A 208 4.11 13.96 3.84
CA GLN A 208 3.12 14.65 3.00
C GLN A 208 1.73 14.03 3.18
N LEU A 209 1.66 12.69 3.29
CA LEU A 209 0.45 11.97 3.69
C LEU A 209 -0.03 12.45 5.06
N LYS A 210 0.84 12.51 6.07
CA LYS A 210 0.50 13.01 7.41
C LYS A 210 -0.06 14.44 7.44
N ILE A 211 0.35 15.30 6.51
CA ILE A 211 -0.23 16.65 6.35
C ILE A 211 -1.62 16.57 5.70
N ILE A 212 -1.78 15.71 4.69
CA ILE A 212 -3.08 15.44 4.06
C ILE A 212 -4.06 14.82 5.07
N ASP A 213 -3.64 13.87 5.91
CA ASP A 213 -4.43 13.27 7.00
C ASP A 213 -4.97 14.33 7.95
N GLN A 214 -4.11 15.25 8.40
CA GLN A 214 -4.47 16.33 9.32
C GLN A 214 -5.42 17.35 8.68
N LEU A 215 -5.36 17.56 7.36
CA LEU A 215 -6.32 18.38 6.63
C LEU A 215 -7.67 17.65 6.49
N ILE A 216 -7.64 16.40 6.04
CA ILE A 216 -8.83 15.55 5.80
C ILE A 216 -9.66 15.38 7.08
N GLN A 217 -9.02 15.21 8.24
CA GLN A 217 -9.69 15.11 9.55
C GLN A 217 -10.60 16.31 9.90
N ASN A 218 -10.46 17.44 9.19
CA ASN A 218 -11.19 18.67 9.41
C ASN A 218 -12.04 19.11 8.20
N VAL A 219 -12.27 18.23 7.21
CA VAL A 219 -13.05 18.53 5.99
C VAL A 219 -14.40 17.80 6.00
N ASP A 220 -15.48 18.57 6.09
CA ASP A 220 -16.85 18.08 5.86
C ASP A 220 -17.02 17.66 4.40
N ILE A 221 -16.93 16.35 4.14
CA ILE A 221 -17.11 15.76 2.82
C ILE A 221 -18.57 15.92 2.36
N VAL A 222 -18.76 16.31 1.11
CA VAL A 222 -20.08 16.35 0.45
C VAL A 222 -20.75 14.95 0.49
N PRO A 223 -22.09 14.86 0.63
CA PRO A 223 -22.80 13.57 0.61
C PRO A 223 -22.50 12.75 -0.64
N LEU A 224 -22.50 11.41 -0.53
CA LEU A 224 -22.06 10.51 -1.60
C LEU A 224 -22.79 10.76 -2.94
N GLU A 225 -24.10 11.03 -2.89
CA GLU A 225 -24.98 11.35 -4.02
C GLU A 225 -24.60 12.64 -4.78
N GLN A 226 -23.75 13.48 -4.20
CA GLN A 226 -23.25 14.74 -4.76
C GLN A 226 -21.73 14.72 -4.99
N ARG A 227 -21.05 13.58 -4.76
CA ARG A 227 -19.63 13.42 -5.07
C ARG A 227 -19.43 13.14 -6.56
N LEU A 228 -18.26 13.51 -7.05
CA LEU A 228 -17.86 13.16 -8.41
C LEU A 228 -17.43 11.70 -8.49
N SER A 229 -18.05 10.95 -9.40
CA SER A 229 -17.45 9.74 -9.94
C SER A 229 -16.20 10.13 -10.75
N VAL A 230 -15.08 9.47 -10.47
CA VAL A 230 -13.77 9.74 -11.07
C VAL A 230 -13.24 8.46 -11.70
N ASP A 231 -12.89 8.52 -12.99
CA ASP A 231 -12.13 7.46 -13.62
C ASP A 231 -10.66 7.54 -13.18
N TRP A 232 -10.36 6.77 -12.13
CA TRP A 232 -9.01 6.65 -11.56
C TRP A 232 -8.01 5.98 -12.52
N GLY A 233 -8.47 5.31 -13.59
CA GLY A 233 -7.61 4.71 -14.62
C GLY A 233 -7.07 5.71 -15.65
N LEU A 234 -7.69 6.90 -15.78
CA LEU A 234 -7.19 7.99 -16.63
C LEU A 234 -6.15 8.89 -15.92
N LEU A 235 -5.99 8.75 -14.61
CA LEU A 235 -4.96 9.44 -13.84
C LEU A 235 -3.60 8.75 -14.01
N PRO A 236 -2.46 9.48 -14.00
CA PRO A 236 -1.16 8.89 -14.29
C PRO A 236 -0.77 7.89 -13.20
N ASP A 237 -0.63 6.64 -13.62
CA ASP A 237 -0.18 5.53 -12.79
C ASP A 237 1.36 5.44 -12.75
N LYS A 238 1.91 4.56 -11.90
CA LYS A 238 3.34 4.44 -11.54
C LYS A 238 4.33 4.17 -12.69
N SER A 239 3.87 4.10 -13.93
CA SER A 239 4.66 3.88 -15.14
C SER A 239 4.73 5.08 -16.10
N SER A 240 3.90 6.12 -15.95
CA SER A 240 3.63 7.09 -17.03
C SER A 240 3.61 8.56 -16.57
N GLY A 241 4.78 9.23 -16.57
CA GLY A 241 4.82 10.69 -16.36
C GLY A 241 6.17 11.28 -15.93
N ALA A 242 7.09 11.49 -16.88
CA ALA A 242 8.42 12.04 -16.58
C ALA A 242 8.46 13.60 -16.58
N VAL A 243 7.98 14.25 -15.50
CA VAL A 243 8.13 15.72 -15.29
C VAL A 243 8.46 16.05 -13.83
N ALA A 244 9.45 16.94 -13.63
CA ALA A 244 9.72 17.74 -12.42
C ALA A 244 9.51 17.10 -11.03
N SER A 245 10.47 16.26 -10.61
CA SER A 245 10.63 15.85 -9.22
C SER A 245 10.92 17.03 -8.28
N ASN A 246 10.51 16.97 -7.00
CA ASN A 246 11.04 17.81 -5.92
C ASN A 246 10.87 17.08 -4.57
N LYS A 247 11.94 16.92 -3.77
CA LYS A 247 11.88 16.13 -2.53
C LYS A 247 12.88 16.66 -1.49
N ARG A 248 12.40 17.43 -0.51
CA ARG A 248 13.25 18.15 0.47
C ARG A 248 13.19 17.51 1.86
N THR A 249 14.33 17.05 2.38
CA THR A 249 14.43 16.17 3.55
C THR A 249 14.41 16.89 4.90
N THR A 250 13.57 16.37 5.82
CA THR A 250 13.61 16.56 7.28
C THR A 250 13.01 15.29 7.92
N GLY A 251 13.54 14.70 8.99
CA GLY A 251 14.73 15.08 9.78
C GLY A 251 14.55 14.77 11.27
N VAL A 252 14.59 13.48 11.65
CA VAL A 252 14.63 12.99 13.04
C VAL A 252 15.57 11.78 13.07
N ASN A 253 16.28 11.57 14.18
CA ASN A 253 17.26 10.50 14.36
C ASN A 253 16.59 9.20 14.82
N ASP A 254 17.18 8.07 14.47
CA ASP A 254 17.31 6.92 15.38
C ASP A 254 18.52 6.06 14.95
N ASP A 255 19.27 5.51 15.91
CA ASP A 255 20.57 4.91 15.68
C ASP A 255 20.48 3.40 15.39
N ASN A 256 20.51 3.01 14.11
CA ASN A 256 21.07 1.73 13.60
C ASN A 256 20.97 1.68 12.06
N ALA A 257 22.10 1.77 11.35
CA ALA A 257 22.12 1.80 9.89
C ALA A 257 23.42 1.21 9.29
N SER A 258 23.57 -0.12 9.37
CA SER A 258 24.63 -0.88 8.69
C SER A 258 24.13 -1.82 7.59
N ASP A 259 22.84 -2.16 7.58
CA ASP A 259 22.23 -3.09 6.62
C ASP A 259 21.34 -2.37 5.58
N ALA A 260 21.21 -2.99 4.40
CA ALA A 260 20.30 -2.63 3.32
C ALA A 260 20.45 -1.21 2.69
N LEU A 261 21.70 -0.77 2.44
CA LEU A 261 21.98 0.08 1.28
C LEU A 261 22.17 -0.81 0.04
N ASP A 262 21.09 -1.05 -0.71
CA ASP A 262 21.19 -1.64 -2.05
C ASP A 262 20.37 -0.85 -3.09
N MET A 263 20.41 -1.28 -4.35
CA MET A 263 19.91 -0.53 -5.51
C MET A 263 18.46 -0.02 -5.36
N PRO A 264 18.17 1.25 -5.77
CA PRO A 264 16.80 1.72 -5.94
C PRO A 264 16.07 0.86 -6.98
N LEU A 265 15.07 0.11 -6.53
CA LEU A 265 14.33 -0.92 -7.27
C LEU A 265 13.55 -0.40 -8.50
N ASP A 266 13.53 0.93 -8.71
CA ASP A 266 12.71 1.61 -9.71
C ASP A 266 13.40 1.84 -11.07
N ILE A 267 14.73 1.66 -11.17
CA ILE A 267 15.48 2.03 -12.38
C ILE A 267 15.42 0.90 -13.43
N ARG A 268 14.60 1.09 -14.46
CA ARG A 268 14.46 0.15 -15.59
C ARG A 268 15.63 0.26 -16.59
N PRO A 269 16.08 -0.83 -17.25
CA PRO A 269 17.05 -0.77 -18.36
C PRO A 269 16.51 -0.01 -19.59
N SER A 270 17.36 0.74 -20.29
CA SER A 270 16.98 1.43 -21.54
C SER A 270 17.39 0.63 -22.79
N LEU A 271 16.45 0.40 -23.72
CA LEU A 271 16.69 -0.31 -24.98
C LEU A 271 17.32 0.59 -26.06
N ILE A 272 18.47 1.20 -25.78
CA ILE A 272 19.29 1.85 -26.81
C ILE A 272 20.06 0.75 -27.57
N SER A 273 19.97 0.74 -28.90
CA SER A 273 20.51 -0.32 -29.75
C SER A 273 21.53 0.15 -30.80
N SER A 274 21.74 1.47 -30.96
CA SER A 274 22.73 2.02 -31.90
C SER A 274 23.72 2.99 -31.25
N ASP A 275 24.97 3.01 -31.75
CA ASP A 275 26.00 3.94 -31.29
C ASP A 275 25.61 5.42 -31.46
N ARG A 276 24.82 5.75 -32.49
CA ARG A 276 24.37 7.14 -32.74
C ARG A 276 23.37 7.64 -31.70
N GLU A 277 22.47 6.77 -31.24
CA GLU A 277 21.55 7.09 -30.14
C GLU A 277 22.31 7.17 -28.82
N LEU A 278 23.26 6.25 -28.59
CA LEU A 278 24.12 6.27 -27.41
C LEU A 278 24.97 7.55 -27.35
N GLU A 279 25.58 7.98 -28.45
CA GLU A 279 26.34 9.23 -28.53
C GLU A 279 25.46 10.43 -28.19
N SER A 280 24.30 10.55 -28.83
CA SER A 280 23.35 11.65 -28.58
C SER A 280 22.85 11.72 -27.14
N GLU A 281 22.64 10.56 -26.49
CA GLU A 281 22.20 10.50 -25.10
C GLU A 281 23.34 10.74 -24.12
N MET A 282 24.55 10.27 -24.42
CA MET A 282 25.72 10.52 -23.59
C MET A 282 26.24 11.96 -23.73
N ASP A 283 26.02 12.62 -24.86
CA ASP A 283 26.21 14.08 -25.02
C ASP A 283 25.26 14.86 -24.09
N SER A 284 23.97 14.51 -24.10
CA SER A 284 22.94 15.08 -23.21
C SER A 284 23.27 14.88 -21.73
N ILE A 285 23.74 13.69 -21.35
CA ILE A 285 24.20 13.39 -19.98
C ILE A 285 25.43 14.23 -19.60
N VAL A 286 26.43 14.36 -20.48
CA VAL A 286 27.60 15.22 -20.24
C VAL A 286 27.20 16.68 -20.08
N ASP A 287 26.33 17.21 -20.96
CA ASP A 287 25.93 18.62 -20.91
C ASP A 287 25.20 18.97 -19.60
N ILE A 288 24.33 18.08 -19.13
CA ILE A 288 23.56 18.30 -17.91
C ILE A 288 24.43 18.18 -16.65
N LEU A 289 25.40 17.24 -16.61
CA LEU A 289 26.16 16.90 -15.40
C LEU A 289 27.51 17.62 -15.25
N LYS A 290 28.05 18.25 -16.31
CA LYS A 290 29.36 18.95 -16.31
C LYS A 290 29.51 20.04 -15.24
N ASP A 291 28.41 20.67 -14.83
CA ASP A 291 28.40 21.74 -13.83
C ASP A 291 27.08 21.77 -13.03
N ASN A 292 27.01 22.64 -12.01
CA ASN A 292 25.87 22.71 -11.10
C ASN A 292 24.84 23.80 -11.46
N LYS A 293 24.83 24.32 -12.70
CA LYS A 293 23.84 25.32 -13.18
C LYS A 293 22.47 24.69 -13.43
N HIS A 294 22.42 23.46 -13.96
CA HIS A 294 21.19 22.74 -14.18
C HIS A 294 20.47 22.41 -12.87
N ASN A 295 19.15 22.34 -12.87
CA ASN A 295 18.37 22.06 -11.67
C ASN A 295 18.75 20.70 -11.07
N TRP A 296 19.05 20.66 -9.77
CA TRP A 296 19.54 19.49 -9.05
C TRP A 296 18.67 18.24 -9.21
N GLN A 297 17.34 18.35 -9.35
CA GLN A 297 16.48 17.17 -9.59
C GLN A 297 16.61 16.65 -11.03
N VAL A 298 16.82 17.55 -12.01
CA VAL A 298 17.12 17.16 -13.39
C VAL A 298 18.46 16.42 -13.43
N ARG A 299 19.48 16.91 -12.72
CA ARG A 299 20.78 16.23 -12.59
C ARG A 299 20.65 14.85 -11.95
N ILE A 300 19.81 14.68 -10.91
CA ILE A 300 19.46 13.36 -10.33
C ILE A 300 18.76 12.46 -11.36
N ASN A 301 17.77 12.96 -12.10
CA ASN A 301 17.07 12.17 -13.12
C ASN A 301 18.03 11.74 -14.25
N THR A 302 18.98 12.60 -14.64
CA THR A 302 20.03 12.30 -15.62
C THR A 302 21.04 11.27 -15.08
N LEU A 303 21.40 11.31 -13.79
CA LEU A 303 22.20 10.25 -13.15
C LEU A 303 21.47 8.89 -13.20
N LYS A 304 20.14 8.87 -12.95
CA LYS A 304 19.33 7.65 -13.10
C LYS A 304 19.23 7.19 -14.55
N LYS A 305 19.21 8.12 -15.52
CA LYS A 305 19.29 7.78 -16.95
C LYS A 305 20.62 7.13 -17.31
N LEU A 306 21.75 7.63 -16.78
CA LEU A 306 23.05 6.96 -16.96
C LEU A 306 23.04 5.53 -16.40
N ALA A 307 22.47 5.31 -15.22
CA ALA A 307 22.30 3.95 -14.67
C ALA A 307 21.39 3.06 -15.53
N SER A 308 20.31 3.61 -16.09
CA SER A 308 19.40 2.92 -17.02
C SER A 308 20.10 2.46 -18.31
N ILE A 309 21.03 3.26 -18.83
CA ILE A 309 21.87 2.91 -20.00
C ILE A 309 22.89 1.82 -19.63
N VAL A 310 23.56 1.94 -18.47
CA VAL A 310 24.54 0.96 -17.97
C VAL A 310 23.92 -0.44 -17.76
N MET A 311 22.65 -0.50 -17.36
CA MET A 311 21.90 -1.76 -17.20
C MET A 311 21.25 -2.27 -18.50
N GLY A 312 21.21 -1.44 -19.55
CA GLY A 312 20.64 -1.80 -20.86
C GLY A 312 21.63 -2.53 -21.79
N PRO A 313 21.15 -3.02 -22.95
CA PRO A 313 22.01 -3.63 -23.98
C PRO A 313 23.12 -2.69 -24.48
N ALA A 314 22.94 -1.37 -24.38
CA ALA A 314 23.90 -0.35 -24.79
C ALA A 314 25.30 -0.50 -24.17
N ARG A 315 25.42 -1.13 -22.98
CA ARG A 315 26.71 -1.43 -22.34
C ARG A 315 27.62 -2.34 -23.19
N ASN A 316 27.04 -3.09 -24.14
CA ASN A 316 27.75 -3.99 -25.03
C ASN A 316 28.29 -3.28 -26.30
N LEU A 317 27.97 -1.99 -26.51
CA LEU A 317 28.43 -1.22 -27.68
C LEU A 317 29.89 -0.78 -27.50
N SER A 318 30.69 -0.90 -28.55
CA SER A 318 32.15 -0.66 -28.48
C SER A 318 32.54 0.76 -28.06
N SER A 319 31.69 1.76 -28.37
CA SER A 319 31.88 3.16 -27.99
C SER A 319 31.63 3.42 -26.50
N PHE A 320 30.84 2.59 -25.82
CA PHE A 320 30.21 2.87 -24.53
C PHE A 320 31.19 3.29 -23.43
N LEU A 321 32.29 2.54 -23.25
CA LEU A 321 33.29 2.82 -22.22
C LEU A 321 34.02 4.16 -22.48
N SER A 322 34.13 4.60 -23.73
CA SER A 322 34.70 5.91 -24.07
C SER A 322 33.76 7.07 -23.69
N HIS A 323 32.46 6.93 -23.96
CA HIS A 323 31.45 7.90 -23.53
C HIS A 323 31.30 7.93 -22.00
N LEU A 324 31.35 6.78 -21.32
CA LEU A 324 31.28 6.71 -19.86
C LEU A 324 32.49 7.41 -19.19
N LYS A 325 33.69 7.23 -19.74
CA LYS A 325 34.91 7.94 -19.32
C LYS A 325 34.82 9.45 -19.52
N ARG A 326 34.11 9.92 -20.56
CA ARG A 326 33.83 11.34 -20.80
C ARG A 326 32.89 11.95 -19.75
N CYS A 327 31.97 11.16 -19.18
CA CYS A 327 31.08 11.60 -18.10
C CYS A 327 31.79 11.77 -16.73
N THR A 328 32.98 11.19 -16.54
CA THR A 328 33.62 11.05 -15.22
C THR A 328 33.84 12.38 -14.47
N SER A 329 34.21 13.46 -15.17
CA SER A 329 34.39 14.78 -14.55
C SER A 329 33.07 15.36 -14.01
N GLY A 330 31.97 15.21 -14.75
CA GLY A 330 30.63 15.60 -14.30
C GLY A 330 30.17 14.80 -13.07
N LEU A 331 30.44 13.48 -13.05
CA LEU A 331 30.12 12.63 -11.89
C LEU A 331 30.85 13.09 -10.61
N ILE A 332 32.11 13.52 -10.71
CA ILE A 332 32.86 14.08 -9.59
C ILE A 332 32.24 15.41 -9.12
N VAL A 333 31.83 16.28 -10.05
CA VAL A 333 31.14 17.55 -9.71
C VAL A 333 29.80 17.31 -9.00
N GLN A 334 29.07 16.23 -9.34
CA GLN A 334 27.83 15.87 -8.64
C GLN A 334 28.08 15.19 -7.28
N ALA A 335 29.14 14.39 -7.13
CA ALA A 335 29.52 13.80 -5.86
C ALA A 335 29.93 14.87 -4.81
N HIS A 336 30.51 15.98 -5.26
CA HIS A 336 30.90 17.12 -4.42
C HIS A 336 29.83 18.24 -4.29
N GLU A 337 28.61 18.04 -4.77
CA GLU A 337 27.54 19.05 -4.68
C GLU A 337 27.09 19.31 -3.23
N LEU A 338 26.84 20.59 -2.91
CA LEU A 338 26.46 21.07 -1.56
C LEU A 338 25.12 20.51 -1.05
N ARG A 339 24.31 19.96 -1.96
CA ARG A 339 23.06 19.25 -1.64
C ARG A 339 23.38 17.78 -1.39
N SER A 340 23.36 17.39 -0.12
CA SER A 340 23.57 16.00 0.32
C SER A 340 22.74 14.96 -0.44
N ALA A 341 21.54 15.31 -0.90
CA ALA A 341 20.71 14.46 -1.76
C ALA A 341 21.37 14.11 -3.11
N VAL A 342 22.02 15.08 -3.77
CA VAL A 342 22.71 14.85 -5.06
C VAL A 342 23.99 14.05 -4.83
N ALA A 343 24.78 14.40 -3.82
CA ALA A 343 26.00 13.68 -3.46
C ALA A 343 25.69 12.21 -3.11
N LYS A 344 24.69 11.95 -2.25
CA LYS A 344 24.24 10.59 -1.90
C LYS A 344 23.76 9.81 -3.13
N GLU A 345 22.91 10.38 -3.96
CA GLU A 345 22.39 9.68 -5.15
C GLU A 345 23.53 9.35 -6.13
N THR A 346 24.50 10.27 -6.30
CA THR A 346 25.69 10.05 -7.14
C THR A 346 26.54 8.90 -6.58
N CYS A 347 26.78 8.85 -5.28
CA CYS A 347 27.50 7.74 -4.63
C CYS A 347 26.79 6.39 -4.80
N ILE A 348 25.46 6.34 -4.65
CA ILE A 348 24.66 5.11 -4.86
C ILE A 348 24.77 4.65 -6.33
N ILE A 349 24.66 5.58 -7.28
CA ILE A 349 24.70 5.27 -8.72
C ILE A 349 26.11 4.87 -9.16
N LEU A 350 27.18 5.49 -8.63
CA LEU A 350 28.55 5.05 -8.85
C LEU A 350 28.80 3.63 -8.31
N ALA A 351 28.27 3.32 -7.11
CA ALA A 351 28.33 1.97 -6.54
C ALA A 351 27.62 0.95 -7.44
N ALA A 352 26.41 1.28 -7.91
CA ALA A 352 25.64 0.44 -8.83
C ALA A 352 26.37 0.17 -10.15
N ILE A 353 26.86 1.21 -10.82
CA ILE A 353 27.61 1.10 -12.08
C ILE A 353 28.87 0.23 -11.88
N SER A 354 29.53 0.34 -10.73
CA SER A 354 30.68 -0.51 -10.38
C SER A 354 30.32 -1.98 -10.17
N LYS A 355 29.14 -2.30 -9.60
CA LYS A 355 28.61 -3.68 -9.55
C LYS A 355 28.28 -4.20 -10.96
N THR A 356 27.67 -3.38 -11.82
CA THR A 356 27.15 -3.80 -13.14
C THR A 356 28.25 -3.97 -14.21
N LEU A 357 29.31 -3.17 -14.16
CA LEU A 357 30.43 -3.21 -15.13
C LEU A 357 31.68 -3.91 -14.58
N GLY A 358 31.79 -4.08 -13.27
CA GLY A 358 32.93 -4.73 -12.62
C GLY A 358 34.27 -4.16 -13.07
N HIS A 359 35.10 -5.01 -13.68
CA HIS A 359 36.43 -4.63 -14.14
C HIS A 359 36.44 -3.56 -15.26
N ASP A 360 35.40 -3.42 -16.07
CA ASP A 360 35.35 -2.39 -17.13
C ASP A 360 35.16 -0.98 -16.57
N PHE A 361 34.74 -0.84 -15.30
CA PHE A 361 34.66 0.43 -14.59
C PHE A 361 36.03 0.97 -14.14
N SER A 362 37.10 0.17 -14.20
CA SER A 362 38.43 0.53 -13.68
C SER A 362 38.97 1.91 -14.14
N PRO A 363 38.84 2.32 -15.44
CA PRO A 363 39.29 3.63 -15.91
C PRO A 363 38.51 4.83 -15.33
N VAL A 364 37.32 4.58 -14.76
CA VAL A 364 36.50 5.58 -14.04
C VAL A 364 36.81 5.51 -12.54
N ALA A 365 36.90 4.30 -11.97
CA ALA A 365 37.21 4.05 -10.57
C ALA A 365 38.51 4.74 -10.12
N ASP A 366 39.59 4.64 -10.92
CA ASP A 366 40.89 5.25 -10.62
C ASP A 366 40.84 6.80 -10.58
N VAL A 367 39.86 7.43 -11.22
CA VAL A 367 39.68 8.90 -11.22
C VAL A 367 38.69 9.34 -10.13
N VAL A 368 37.65 8.55 -9.86
CA VAL A 368 36.56 8.88 -8.93
C VAL A 368 36.92 8.58 -7.47
N LEU A 369 37.54 7.43 -7.16
CA LEU A 369 37.88 7.05 -5.79
C LEU A 369 38.73 8.10 -5.03
N PRO A 370 39.76 8.74 -5.63
CA PRO A 370 40.51 9.82 -4.99
C PRO A 370 39.67 11.01 -4.49
N GLU A 371 38.52 11.24 -5.11
CA GLU A 371 37.61 12.34 -4.80
C GLU A 371 36.55 11.89 -3.77
N LEU A 372 35.99 10.69 -3.94
CA LEU A 372 35.12 10.06 -2.93
C LEU A 372 35.82 9.92 -1.56
N LEU A 373 37.13 9.61 -1.54
CA LEU A 373 37.92 9.54 -0.31
C LEU A 373 37.99 10.88 0.45
N LYS A 374 37.63 12.01 -0.17
CA LYS A 374 37.49 13.32 0.50
C LYS A 374 36.12 13.53 1.14
N LEU A 375 35.12 12.75 0.73
CA LEU A 375 33.74 12.87 1.21
C LEU A 375 33.52 12.12 2.53
N THR A 376 34.30 11.06 2.80
CA THR A 376 34.21 10.24 4.03
C THR A 376 34.49 11.03 5.32
N PHE A 377 35.24 12.15 5.23
CA PHE A 377 35.49 13.08 6.33
C PHE A 377 34.75 14.42 6.21
N THR A 378 33.70 14.49 5.39
CA THR A 378 32.77 15.64 5.46
C THR A 378 31.93 15.59 6.73
N SER A 379 31.56 16.75 7.27
CA SER A 379 30.71 16.87 8.47
C SER A 379 29.25 16.46 8.25
N ILE A 380 28.86 16.11 7.02
CA ILE A 380 27.51 15.71 6.66
C ILE A 380 27.45 14.18 6.65
N GLN A 381 27.02 13.58 7.76
CA GLN A 381 26.96 12.13 7.97
C GLN A 381 26.28 11.36 6.80
N VAL A 382 25.22 11.92 6.22
CA VAL A 382 24.47 11.33 5.08
C VAL A 382 25.31 11.25 3.79
N VAL A 383 26.34 12.10 3.65
CA VAL A 383 27.27 12.10 2.51
C VAL A 383 28.48 11.20 2.80
N SER A 384 29.06 11.27 4.00
CA SER A 384 30.21 10.44 4.37
C SER A 384 29.86 8.95 4.41
N THR A 385 28.69 8.56 4.94
CA THR A 385 28.18 7.17 4.90
C THR A 385 27.91 6.69 3.48
N ALA A 386 27.31 7.52 2.62
CA ALA A 386 27.08 7.17 1.22
C ALA A 386 28.40 7.03 0.43
N ALA A 387 29.40 7.87 0.73
CA ALA A 387 30.73 7.79 0.14
C ALA A 387 31.49 6.53 0.61
N ASP A 388 31.43 6.19 1.89
CA ASP A 388 32.03 4.98 2.45
C ASP A 388 31.47 3.71 1.79
N PHE A 389 30.14 3.58 1.73
CA PHE A 389 29.45 2.49 1.01
C PHE A 389 29.88 2.42 -0.47
N CYS A 390 29.97 3.57 -1.14
CA CYS A 390 30.39 3.65 -2.53
C CYS A 390 31.84 3.18 -2.72
N ILE A 391 32.77 3.64 -1.87
CA ILE A 391 34.17 3.23 -1.88
C ILE A 391 34.28 1.71 -1.68
N ARG A 392 33.65 1.16 -0.64
CA ARG A 392 33.66 -0.30 -0.36
C ARG A 392 33.10 -1.11 -1.52
N THR A 393 32.07 -0.62 -2.21
CA THR A 393 31.50 -1.31 -3.38
C THR A 393 32.46 -1.27 -4.57
N ILE A 394 33.03 -0.11 -4.90
CA ILE A 394 33.96 0.03 -6.03
C ILE A 394 35.23 -0.81 -5.82
N ILE A 395 35.84 -0.78 -4.63
CA ILE A 395 37.09 -1.53 -4.36
C ILE A 395 36.89 -3.05 -4.21
N SER A 396 35.64 -3.53 -4.12
CA SER A 396 35.32 -4.96 -4.07
C SER A 396 34.90 -5.56 -5.42
N HIS A 397 34.50 -4.74 -6.40
CA HIS A 397 34.01 -5.19 -7.71
C HIS A 397 34.93 -4.81 -8.89
N THR A 398 35.86 -3.86 -8.70
CA THR A 398 36.61 -3.20 -9.79
C THR A 398 38.11 -3.13 -9.49
N ARG A 399 38.97 -3.14 -10.53
CA ARG A 399 40.43 -3.12 -10.36
C ARG A 399 40.90 -1.68 -10.20
N VAL A 400 41.70 -1.40 -9.18
CA VAL A 400 42.12 -0.02 -8.84
C VAL A 400 43.65 0.04 -8.68
N ASN A 401 44.30 1.00 -9.33
CA ASN A 401 45.77 1.07 -9.41
C ASN A 401 46.35 2.25 -8.64
N THR A 402 45.68 3.40 -8.74
CA THR A 402 46.10 4.70 -8.21
C THR A 402 45.52 4.99 -6.84
N ALA A 403 44.34 4.43 -6.53
CA ALA A 403 43.66 4.62 -5.25
C ALA A 403 44.41 3.98 -4.07
N ILE A 404 45.10 2.85 -4.29
CA ILE A 404 45.82 2.09 -3.24
C ILE A 404 46.79 2.99 -2.45
N ARG A 405 47.63 3.78 -3.13
CA ARG A 405 48.56 4.72 -2.47
C ARG A 405 47.85 5.80 -1.66
N LYS A 406 46.67 6.25 -2.10
CA LYS A 406 45.89 7.29 -1.42
C LYS A 406 45.21 6.73 -0.16
N ILE A 407 44.71 5.50 -0.21
CA ILE A 407 44.16 4.79 0.95
C ILE A 407 45.26 4.53 2.00
N LEU A 408 46.42 4.00 1.59
CA LEU A 408 47.56 3.79 2.49
C LEU A 408 48.10 5.10 3.11
N ASN A 409 47.99 6.23 2.40
CA ASN A 409 48.35 7.54 2.97
C ASN A 409 47.33 8.04 4.00
N LEU A 410 46.04 7.69 3.90
CA LEU A 410 45.03 7.99 4.93
C LEU A 410 45.28 7.21 6.23
N ALA A 411 45.78 5.96 6.12
CA ALA A 411 46.23 5.16 7.26
C ALA A 411 47.46 5.78 8.00
N LYS A 412 48.13 6.77 7.40
CA LYS A 412 49.20 7.58 8.04
C LYS A 412 48.70 8.94 8.56
N GLY A 413 47.39 9.19 8.49
CA GLY A 413 46.78 10.48 8.86
C GLY A 413 46.70 10.72 10.37
N LYS A 414 46.71 12.00 10.77
CA LYS A 414 46.53 12.40 12.19
C LYS A 414 45.16 11.96 12.75
N ASN A 415 44.14 11.93 11.89
CA ASN A 415 42.79 11.37 12.07
C ASN A 415 42.70 9.94 12.69
N PRO A 416 42.43 9.70 13.99
CA PRO A 416 42.35 8.32 14.51
C PRO A 416 41.22 7.47 13.92
N ALA A 417 40.08 8.07 13.56
CA ALA A 417 38.97 7.38 12.89
C ALA A 417 39.25 7.17 11.40
N LEU A 418 39.99 8.10 10.77
CA LEU A 418 40.47 7.95 9.40
C LEU A 418 41.54 6.86 9.24
N ARG A 419 42.37 6.62 10.26
CA ARG A 419 43.29 5.47 10.23
C ARG A 419 42.53 4.14 10.32
N ALA A 420 41.51 4.05 11.18
CA ALA A 420 40.67 2.85 11.26
C ALA A 420 39.95 2.54 9.93
N THR A 421 39.19 3.50 9.39
CA THR A 421 38.46 3.34 8.13
C THR A 421 39.39 3.11 6.93
N ALA A 422 40.58 3.72 6.89
CA ALA A 422 41.57 3.43 5.86
C ALA A 422 42.10 1.99 5.94
N MET A 423 42.33 1.45 7.16
CA MET A 423 42.69 0.04 7.31
C MET A 423 41.54 -0.89 6.92
N GLU A 424 40.28 -0.55 7.22
CA GLU A 424 39.13 -1.33 6.72
C GLU A 424 39.10 -1.38 5.18
N TYR A 425 39.37 -0.28 4.47
CA TYR A 425 39.49 -0.29 3.01
C TYR A 425 40.69 -1.12 2.51
N VAL A 426 41.82 -1.14 3.23
CA VAL A 426 42.94 -2.06 2.93
C VAL A 426 42.50 -3.51 3.11
N SER A 427 41.72 -3.84 4.14
CA SER A 427 41.17 -5.18 4.33
C SER A 427 40.27 -5.60 3.18
N VAL A 428 39.33 -4.75 2.74
CA VAL A 428 38.42 -5.07 1.63
C VAL A 428 39.19 -5.23 0.30
N LEU A 429 40.20 -4.39 0.06
CA LEU A 429 41.09 -4.53 -1.11
C LEU A 429 41.79 -5.89 -1.14
N LEU A 430 42.42 -6.28 -0.03
CA LEU A 430 43.11 -7.57 0.10
C LEU A 430 42.12 -8.74 0.01
N SER A 431 40.90 -8.63 0.53
CA SER A 431 39.89 -9.68 0.43
C SER A 431 39.28 -9.85 -0.98
N ALA A 432 39.38 -8.86 -1.87
CA ALA A 432 38.66 -8.83 -3.15
C ALA A 432 39.53 -8.97 -4.41
N THR A 433 40.85 -8.83 -4.32
CA THR A 433 41.75 -8.76 -5.50
C THR A 433 42.87 -9.81 -5.42
N SER A 434 43.38 -10.28 -6.57
CA SER A 434 44.50 -11.22 -6.66
C SER A 434 45.85 -10.63 -6.23
N THR A 435 46.77 -11.51 -5.80
CA THR A 435 48.15 -11.22 -5.36
C THR A 435 48.91 -10.26 -6.28
N GLU A 436 48.89 -10.55 -7.58
CA GLU A 436 49.66 -9.86 -8.65
C GLU A 436 49.49 -8.33 -8.64
N MET A 437 48.31 -7.85 -8.28
CA MET A 437 48.00 -6.41 -8.22
C MET A 437 48.75 -5.70 -7.10
N PHE A 438 49.07 -6.42 -6.01
CA PHE A 438 49.64 -5.87 -4.79
C PHE A 438 51.15 -6.12 -4.61
N ASP A 439 51.82 -6.92 -5.43
CA ASP A 439 53.26 -7.20 -5.23
C ASP A 439 54.11 -5.91 -5.20
N ARG A 440 53.78 -4.94 -6.07
CA ARG A 440 54.39 -3.58 -6.11
C ARG A 440 54.01 -2.66 -4.93
N TYR A 441 53.19 -3.16 -4.01
CA TYR A 441 52.70 -2.50 -2.81
C TYR A 441 52.98 -3.31 -1.52
N SER A 442 53.41 -4.57 -1.65
CA SER A 442 53.51 -5.57 -0.60
C SER A 442 54.26 -5.06 0.65
N ASP A 443 55.46 -4.52 0.47
CA ASP A 443 56.28 -3.96 1.56
C ASP A 443 55.56 -2.80 2.29
N VAL A 444 54.93 -1.90 1.53
CA VAL A 444 54.24 -0.70 2.05
C VAL A 444 52.95 -1.08 2.79
N ILE A 445 52.27 -2.14 2.36
CA ILE A 445 51.09 -2.70 3.03
C ILE A 445 51.52 -3.39 4.34
N LEU A 446 52.60 -4.18 4.31
CA LEU A 446 53.14 -4.88 5.48
C LEU A 446 53.59 -3.89 6.57
N ASP A 447 54.37 -2.87 6.22
CA ASP A 447 54.77 -1.79 7.13
C ASP A 447 53.55 -1.07 7.72
N GLN A 448 52.52 -0.81 6.92
CA GLN A 448 51.33 -0.11 7.39
C GLN A 448 50.48 -0.98 8.34
N ILE A 449 50.33 -2.28 8.08
CA ILE A 449 49.67 -3.22 9.00
C ILE A 449 50.45 -3.29 10.31
N ARG A 450 51.79 -3.38 10.26
CA ARG A 450 52.65 -3.37 11.45
C ARG A 450 52.44 -2.12 12.31
N LEU A 451 52.41 -0.94 11.70
CA LEU A 451 52.16 0.32 12.39
C LEU A 451 50.75 0.38 12.99
N SER A 452 49.72 -0.04 12.24
CA SER A 452 48.33 0.03 12.68
C SER A 452 47.94 -1.02 13.73
N LEU A 453 48.64 -2.16 13.82
CA LEU A 453 48.48 -3.12 14.92
C LEU A 453 48.89 -2.52 16.28
N SER A 454 49.79 -1.53 16.27
CA SER A 454 50.23 -0.76 17.43
C SER A 454 49.67 0.67 17.48
N ASP A 455 48.57 0.94 16.76
CA ASP A 455 47.89 2.25 16.80
C ASP A 455 47.39 2.58 18.22
N ALA A 456 47.25 3.86 18.56
CA ALA A 456 46.61 4.29 19.81
C ALA A 456 45.10 3.97 19.84
N ASN A 457 44.43 3.96 18.69
CA ASN A 457 42.99 3.70 18.56
C ASN A 457 42.68 2.19 18.43
N GLU A 458 41.84 1.64 19.30
CA GLU A 458 41.45 0.21 19.23
C GLU A 458 40.77 -0.15 17.91
N ASN A 459 39.92 0.72 17.35
CA ASN A 459 39.25 0.40 16.08
C ASN A 459 40.27 0.25 14.93
N ALA A 460 41.38 1.00 14.97
CA ALA A 460 42.46 0.86 14.00
C ALA A 460 43.28 -0.42 14.24
N ARG A 461 43.53 -0.78 15.52
CA ARG A 461 44.13 -2.08 15.88
C ARG A 461 43.26 -3.25 15.44
N GLN A 462 41.94 -3.17 15.63
CA GLN A 462 40.97 -4.20 15.23
C GLN A 462 40.93 -4.37 13.70
N ALA A 463 40.81 -3.28 12.94
CA ALA A 463 40.90 -3.32 11.48
C ALA A 463 42.24 -3.90 11.00
N ALA A 464 43.35 -3.54 11.66
CA ALA A 464 44.67 -4.10 11.35
C ALA A 464 44.82 -5.59 11.68
N ARG A 465 44.13 -6.12 12.72
CA ARG A 465 44.05 -7.56 12.99
C ARG A 465 43.35 -8.31 11.85
N VAL A 466 42.27 -7.77 11.28
CA VAL A 466 41.60 -8.36 10.10
C VAL A 466 42.50 -8.27 8.86
N CYS A 467 43.17 -7.12 8.66
CA CYS A 467 44.14 -6.96 7.56
C CYS A 467 45.30 -7.96 7.63
N TYR A 468 45.76 -8.33 8.83
CA TYR A 468 46.82 -9.33 9.01
C TYR A 468 46.38 -10.71 8.46
N TRP A 469 45.15 -11.14 8.73
CA TRP A 469 44.63 -12.41 8.21
C TRP A 469 44.46 -12.37 6.67
N ALA A 470 44.03 -11.23 6.12
CA ALA A 470 44.01 -11.02 4.68
C ALA A 470 45.41 -10.99 4.05
N LEU A 471 46.41 -10.39 4.72
CA LEU A 471 47.83 -10.42 4.32
C LEU A 471 48.38 -11.86 4.30
N GLN A 472 48.02 -12.68 5.28
CA GLN A 472 48.46 -14.07 5.37
C GLN A 472 47.94 -14.93 4.22
N SER A 473 46.76 -14.64 3.67
CA SER A 473 46.24 -15.31 2.46
C SER A 473 47.04 -14.98 1.19
N HIS A 474 47.69 -13.80 1.13
CA HIS A 474 48.45 -13.36 -0.05
C HIS A 474 49.94 -13.70 0.02
N TRP A 475 50.60 -13.48 1.17
CA TRP A 475 52.02 -13.78 1.35
C TRP A 475 52.29 -14.47 2.70
N PRO A 476 51.99 -15.77 2.85
CA PRO A 476 52.08 -16.50 4.12
C PRO A 476 53.42 -16.33 4.85
N SER A 477 54.54 -16.48 4.13
CA SER A 477 55.89 -16.37 4.70
C SER A 477 56.20 -14.96 5.23
N ARG A 478 55.70 -13.91 4.56
CA ARG A 478 55.86 -12.51 4.97
C ARG A 478 54.97 -12.17 6.17
N ALA A 479 53.76 -12.73 6.23
CA ALA A 479 52.87 -12.59 7.38
C ALA A 479 53.46 -13.28 8.63
N GLN A 480 54.02 -14.49 8.47
CA GLN A 480 54.73 -15.17 9.57
C GLN A 480 55.91 -14.33 10.08
N GLN A 481 56.79 -13.87 9.18
CA GLN A 481 57.92 -12.99 9.54
C GLN A 481 57.44 -11.71 10.25
N LEU A 482 56.35 -11.09 9.79
CA LEU A 482 55.73 -9.96 10.51
C LEU A 482 55.33 -10.37 11.92
N SER A 483 54.62 -11.50 12.10
CA SER A 483 54.16 -11.97 13.42
C SER A 483 55.31 -12.20 14.41
N GLU A 484 56.44 -12.72 13.94
CA GLU A 484 57.66 -12.95 14.73
C GLU A 484 58.32 -11.64 15.20
N THR A 485 58.04 -10.51 14.53
CA THR A 485 58.52 -9.16 14.92
C THR A 485 57.53 -8.33 15.75
N LEU A 486 56.40 -8.91 16.16
CA LEU A 486 55.39 -8.28 17.02
C LEU A 486 55.50 -8.74 18.47
N ASP A 487 55.09 -7.89 19.41
CA ASP A 487 55.07 -8.20 20.83
C ASP A 487 54.17 -9.41 21.14
N ALA A 488 54.55 -10.22 22.13
CA ALA A 488 53.79 -11.41 22.55
C ALA A 488 52.35 -11.12 23.01
N GLY A 489 52.03 -9.86 23.35
CA GLY A 489 50.65 -9.41 23.58
C GLY A 489 49.84 -9.28 22.29
N ILE A 490 50.42 -8.71 21.24
CA ILE A 490 49.79 -8.55 19.92
C ILE A 490 49.65 -9.92 19.23
N GLN A 491 50.67 -10.78 19.32
CA GLN A 491 50.61 -12.17 18.85
C GLN A 491 49.42 -12.93 19.46
N LYS A 492 49.20 -12.80 20.78
CA LYS A 492 48.04 -13.39 21.46
C LYS A 492 46.71 -12.82 20.96
N LEU A 493 46.61 -11.51 20.74
CA LEU A 493 45.39 -10.87 20.22
C LEU A 493 45.07 -11.31 18.79
N LEU A 494 46.08 -11.49 17.94
CA LEU A 494 45.91 -12.08 16.60
C LEU A 494 45.38 -13.52 16.69
N LEU A 495 46.00 -14.36 17.54
CA LEU A 495 45.56 -15.75 17.76
C LEU A 495 44.10 -15.85 18.26
N HIS A 496 43.61 -14.87 19.03
CA HIS A 496 42.19 -14.83 19.40
C HIS A 496 41.31 -14.45 18.20
N SER A 497 41.67 -13.42 17.43
CA SER A 497 40.86 -12.99 16.27
C SER A 497 40.82 -14.02 15.14
N ALA A 498 41.75 -14.97 15.09
CA ALA A 498 41.69 -16.15 14.22
C ALA A 498 40.39 -16.97 14.43
N SER A 499 39.88 -17.02 15.66
CA SER A 499 38.68 -17.78 16.03
C SER A 499 37.37 -17.11 15.59
N GLU A 500 37.39 -15.78 15.44
CA GLU A 500 36.24 -14.99 14.97
C GLU A 500 36.13 -14.99 13.44
N CYS A 501 37.23 -15.27 12.73
CA CYS A 501 37.36 -15.14 11.28
C CYS A 501 36.98 -16.42 10.50
N THR A 502 35.89 -17.10 10.89
CA THR A 502 35.47 -18.37 10.27
C THR A 502 34.33 -18.16 9.24
N VAL A 503 34.55 -18.59 7.99
CA VAL A 503 33.54 -18.62 6.92
C VAL A 503 32.34 -19.50 7.34
N PRO A 504 31.07 -19.11 7.08
CA PRO A 504 29.91 -19.84 7.59
C PRO A 504 29.78 -21.25 7.00
N GLN A 505 30.16 -22.27 7.78
CA GLN A 505 29.75 -23.66 7.60
C GLN A 505 28.84 -24.12 8.75
N ARG A 506 28.01 -25.14 8.48
CA ARG A 506 26.95 -25.61 9.39
C ARG A 506 27.50 -26.11 10.74
N PRO A 507 27.00 -25.62 11.89
CA PRO A 507 27.38 -26.16 13.19
C PRO A 507 26.61 -27.45 13.53
N VAL A 508 27.33 -28.46 14.05
CA VAL A 508 26.77 -29.65 14.69
C VAL A 508 27.25 -29.68 16.15
N PRO A 509 26.38 -29.92 17.17
CA PRO A 509 26.67 -29.52 18.55
C PRO A 509 27.26 -30.61 19.46
N LYS A 510 28.13 -30.21 20.40
CA LYS A 510 28.54 -30.86 21.68
C LYS A 510 29.62 -29.98 22.36
N THR A 511 29.77 -29.83 23.70
CA THR A 511 28.93 -30.17 24.87
C THR A 511 29.46 -29.47 26.14
N ARG A 512 28.56 -29.04 27.07
CA ARG A 512 28.61 -29.22 28.56
C ARG A 512 29.94 -28.91 29.32
N ARG A 513 30.00 -28.09 30.40
CA ARG A 513 29.33 -28.27 31.72
C ARG A 513 29.36 -27.01 32.64
N ARG A 514 28.47 -27.05 33.65
CA ARG A 514 28.45 -26.43 35.01
C ARG A 514 29.84 -26.16 35.64
N SER A 515 30.04 -25.30 36.66
CA SER A 515 29.18 -24.64 37.70
C SER A 515 29.91 -23.38 38.24
N GLY A 516 29.35 -22.45 39.05
CA GLY A 516 28.02 -22.34 39.68
C GLY A 516 28.06 -22.34 41.22
N GLN A 517 28.11 -21.17 41.88
CA GLN A 517 27.81 -20.99 43.32
C GLN A 517 27.61 -19.51 43.72
N PHE A 518 26.44 -19.21 44.30
CA PHE A 518 26.13 -18.10 45.24
C PHE A 518 26.05 -18.71 46.67
N PRO A 519 26.03 -17.99 47.83
CA PRO A 519 25.29 -16.74 48.13
C PRO A 519 26.14 -15.73 49.00
N SER A 520 25.67 -14.73 49.76
CA SER A 520 24.32 -14.28 50.23
C SER A 520 24.32 -12.80 50.70
N HIS A 521 23.12 -12.23 50.88
CA HIS A 521 22.63 -11.25 51.89
C HIS A 521 23.59 -10.68 52.97
N SER A 522 23.45 -9.45 53.51
CA SER A 522 22.58 -8.27 53.23
C SER A 522 22.91 -7.08 54.18
N SER A 523 22.15 -5.97 54.06
CA SER A 523 21.78 -5.01 55.14
C SER A 523 22.64 -3.76 55.45
N THR A 524 22.00 -2.59 55.30
CA THR A 524 22.01 -1.39 56.19
C THR A 524 23.31 -0.66 56.60
N SER A 525 23.53 0.50 55.96
CA SER A 525 23.76 1.85 56.55
C SER A 525 24.62 2.07 57.82
N ILE A 526 25.51 3.07 57.79
CA ILE A 526 25.48 4.23 58.72
C ILE A 526 26.32 5.44 58.22
N ILE A 527 25.68 6.62 58.31
CA ILE A 527 26.11 8.02 58.47
C ILE A 527 27.63 8.35 58.52
N LYS A 528 28.02 9.46 57.85
CA LYS A 528 28.96 10.57 58.25
C LYS A 528 29.87 11.02 57.11
N ASP A 529 30.29 12.29 56.98
CA ASP A 529 29.89 13.56 57.65
C ASP A 529 30.37 14.75 56.78
N LYS A 530 29.77 15.94 56.93
CA LYS A 530 30.37 17.28 56.66
C LYS A 530 30.73 17.63 55.18
N GLU A 531 30.91 18.89 54.77
CA GLU A 531 30.71 20.20 55.43
C GLU A 531 30.31 21.29 54.40
N ASN A 532 29.68 22.37 54.86
CA ASN A 532 29.82 23.81 54.51
C ASN A 532 30.17 24.30 53.07
N ASP A 533 29.76 25.49 52.61
CA ASP A 533 29.09 26.67 53.23
C ASP A 533 28.16 27.31 52.15
N ASN A 534 27.01 27.94 52.45
CA ASN A 534 26.79 29.35 52.85
C ASN A 534 27.43 30.40 51.89
N ARG A 535 26.89 31.61 51.63
CA ARG A 535 25.78 32.45 52.16
C ARG A 535 25.57 33.64 51.16
N GLU A 536 24.55 34.52 51.14
CA GLU A 536 23.19 34.68 51.71
C GLU A 536 22.47 35.85 50.98
N VAL A 537 21.30 36.31 51.46
CA VAL A 537 20.87 37.76 51.50
C VAL A 537 20.52 38.49 50.17
N THR A 538 19.48 39.34 50.04
CA THR A 538 18.04 39.38 50.48
C THR A 538 17.37 40.66 49.90
N LEU A 539 16.05 40.85 50.12
CA LEU A 539 15.25 42.10 49.94
C LEU A 539 14.94 42.47 48.47
N ASN A 540 13.85 43.13 48.03
CA ASN A 540 12.52 43.62 48.50
C ASN A 540 11.96 44.47 47.30
N ILE A 541 10.71 44.96 47.12
CA ILE A 541 9.44 45.02 47.90
C ILE A 541 8.24 45.30 46.93
N ASN A 542 6.99 45.24 47.42
CA ASN A 542 5.68 45.44 46.73
C ASN A 542 5.28 44.28 45.78
N GLY A 543 4.00 43.89 45.63
CA GLY A 543 2.70 44.41 46.10
C GLY A 543 1.72 44.48 44.91
N ASP A 544 0.50 43.93 44.90
CA ASP A 544 -0.40 43.49 45.98
C ASP A 544 -1.22 42.22 45.65
N SER A 545 -1.84 41.63 46.69
CA SER A 545 -3.14 40.90 46.81
C SER A 545 -3.88 40.29 45.59
N CYS A 546 -4.60 39.16 45.74
CA CYS A 546 -4.69 38.17 46.82
C CYS A 546 -5.51 36.91 46.39
N ASN A 547 -5.24 35.77 47.04
CA ASN A 547 -6.09 34.60 47.38
C ASN A 547 -7.34 34.27 46.52
N GLY A 548 -7.60 33.04 46.05
CA GLY A 548 -6.86 31.76 46.16
C GLY A 548 -7.53 30.71 47.08
N ALA A 549 -7.49 29.44 46.62
CA ALA A 549 -7.81 28.20 47.36
C ALA A 549 -9.27 27.97 47.85
N ALA A 550 -9.73 26.76 48.18
CA ALA A 550 -9.42 25.41 47.65
C ALA A 550 -10.44 24.36 48.20
N ALA A 551 -10.41 23.17 47.59
CA ALA A 551 -10.62 21.85 48.21
C ALA A 551 -12.02 21.36 48.68
N SER A 552 -12.23 20.07 48.37
CA SER A 552 -12.85 19.03 49.22
C SER A 552 -14.37 18.79 49.26
N ARG A 553 -14.74 17.69 48.60
CA ARG A 553 -15.36 16.47 49.18
C ARG A 553 -16.83 16.50 49.66
N ASN A 554 -17.58 15.56 49.07
CA ASN A 554 -18.23 14.40 49.74
C ASN A 554 -19.78 14.29 49.83
N LEU A 555 -20.20 13.07 49.45
CA LEU A 555 -21.24 12.21 50.03
C LEU A 555 -22.73 12.31 49.60
N LEU A 556 -23.23 11.13 49.17
CA LEU A 556 -24.58 10.57 49.35
C LEU A 556 -25.72 11.16 48.47
N GLN A 557 -26.37 10.35 47.62
CA GLN A 557 -27.54 9.45 47.89
C GLN A 557 -28.83 10.23 48.24
N SER A 558 -30.02 9.92 47.69
CA SER A 558 -30.41 8.86 46.75
C SER A 558 -31.82 9.07 46.15
N ARG A 559 -32.23 8.15 45.26
CA ARG A 559 -33.60 7.63 45.03
C ARG A 559 -34.66 8.45 44.25
N SER A 560 -35.32 7.71 43.34
CA SER A 560 -36.75 7.72 42.94
C SER A 560 -37.42 9.00 42.40
N MET A 561 -37.69 8.98 41.09
CA MET A 561 -39.03 8.88 40.44
C MET A 561 -40.29 8.90 41.35
N PRO A 562 -41.49 9.28 40.85
CA PRO A 562 -41.82 10.10 39.67
C PRO A 562 -42.99 11.10 39.97
N VAL A 563 -43.66 11.62 38.91
CA VAL A 563 -45.13 11.87 38.74
C VAL A 563 -45.45 13.20 38.03
N SER A 564 -46.47 13.12 37.16
CA SER A 564 -47.24 14.18 36.48
C SER A 564 -47.54 15.44 37.32
N GLY A 565 -47.74 16.64 36.78
CA GLY A 565 -48.13 17.01 35.42
C GLY A 565 -49.36 17.95 35.45
N GLY A 566 -49.41 18.91 34.53
CA GLY A 566 -50.52 19.89 34.40
C GLY A 566 -50.45 21.10 35.35
N ALA A 567 -51.16 22.20 35.11
CA ALA A 567 -51.89 22.59 33.89
C ALA A 567 -52.17 24.12 33.88
N LEU A 568 -52.44 24.66 32.68
CA LEU A 568 -53.37 25.77 32.35
C LEU A 568 -53.67 26.83 33.45
N ARG A 569 -53.53 28.14 33.23
CA ARG A 569 -54.38 28.94 32.31
C ARG A 569 -53.78 30.34 32.03
N ILE A 570 -53.81 30.82 30.78
CA ILE A 570 -54.72 31.86 30.24
C ILE A 570 -54.71 33.20 31.02
N LEU A 571 -54.22 34.28 30.38
CA LEU A 571 -55.04 35.47 30.05
C LEU A 571 -54.35 36.39 29.01
N LYS A 572 -55.19 37.06 28.23
CA LYS A 572 -54.98 38.13 27.21
C LYS A 572 -56.08 39.19 27.47
N PRO A 573 -56.21 40.30 26.72
CA PRO A 573 -55.39 40.86 25.64
C PRO A 573 -54.80 42.24 26.04
N ASP A 574 -54.25 43.11 25.18
CA ASP A 574 -54.90 44.11 24.26
C ASP A 574 -53.79 45.16 23.90
N ILE A 575 -53.83 46.15 22.97
CA ILE A 575 -54.72 46.72 21.94
C ILE A 575 -53.80 47.55 20.98
N GLU A 576 -54.04 47.90 19.71
CA GLU A 576 -55.19 47.80 18.78
C GLU A 576 -54.71 47.65 17.29
N ASN A 577 -55.38 48.29 16.31
CA ASN A 577 -55.17 48.27 14.85
C ASN A 577 -54.52 49.61 14.33
N VAL A 578 -54.36 49.98 13.04
CA VAL A 578 -55.12 49.73 11.78
C VAL A 578 -54.23 49.63 10.51
N ASN A 579 -54.73 48.78 9.58
CA ASN A 579 -54.44 48.50 8.15
C ASN A 579 -54.24 49.77 7.25
N VAL A 580 -53.79 49.80 5.97
CA VAL A 580 -53.81 48.86 4.81
C VAL A 580 -52.69 49.19 3.79
N SER A 581 -52.29 48.24 2.92
CA SER A 581 -52.20 48.34 1.43
C SER A 581 -51.03 47.56 0.77
N LEU A 582 -51.10 47.37 -0.55
CA LEU A 582 -50.30 46.44 -1.38
C LEU A 582 -49.24 47.16 -2.26
N HIS A 583 -48.03 46.59 -2.40
CA HIS A 583 -47.58 45.94 -3.65
C HIS A 583 -46.16 45.32 -3.52
N ALA A 584 -45.62 44.75 -4.61
CA ALA A 584 -44.64 43.67 -4.56
C ALA A 584 -43.15 44.05 -4.73
N SER A 585 -42.33 43.44 -3.88
CA SER A 585 -41.03 42.81 -4.19
C SER A 585 -39.88 43.63 -4.81
N ARG A 586 -38.88 44.00 -3.99
CA ARG A 586 -37.47 44.05 -4.42
C ARG A 586 -36.44 43.88 -3.28
N THR A 587 -35.60 42.84 -3.39
CA THR A 587 -34.19 42.72 -2.92
C THR A 587 -33.77 43.15 -1.48
N GLN A 588 -33.37 42.17 -0.67
CA GLN A 588 -32.07 41.99 0.07
C GLN A 588 -32.19 40.68 0.91
N VAL A 589 -31.23 39.75 1.01
CA VAL A 589 -29.78 39.74 1.36
C VAL A 589 -29.53 39.80 2.88
N ALA A 590 -28.88 38.74 3.40
CA ALA A 590 -28.55 38.46 4.82
C ALA A 590 -29.77 38.20 5.75
N ASP A 591 -29.69 37.40 6.81
CA ASP A 591 -28.49 36.96 7.56
C ASP A 591 -28.56 35.51 8.10
N GLN A 592 -27.58 35.11 8.91
CA GLN A 592 -27.36 33.79 9.52
C GLN A 592 -28.42 33.36 10.55
N LEU A 593 -28.53 32.04 10.80
CA LEU A 593 -28.73 31.48 12.16
C LEU A 593 -28.38 29.97 12.24
N VAL A 594 -28.17 29.47 13.46
CA VAL A 594 -27.63 28.12 13.75
C VAL A 594 -28.59 27.29 14.62
N ALA A 595 -28.82 26.02 14.27
CA ALA A 595 -29.38 25.01 15.19
C ALA A 595 -29.03 23.56 14.79
N LYS A 596 -28.84 22.68 15.79
CA LYS A 596 -28.89 21.20 15.66
C LYS A 596 -30.29 20.72 16.10
N PRO A 597 -30.81 19.61 15.56
CA PRO A 597 -30.74 18.30 16.27
C PRO A 597 -30.63 17.10 15.28
N GLN A 598 -30.54 15.81 15.64
CA GLN A 598 -30.25 15.07 16.89
C GLN A 598 -29.65 13.69 16.53
N ARG A 599 -29.17 12.91 17.52
CA ARG A 599 -28.65 11.54 17.32
C ARG A 599 -29.37 10.52 18.21
N ALA A 600 -30.47 9.99 17.69
CA ALA A 600 -31.16 8.76 18.12
C ALA A 600 -31.89 8.23 16.87
N GLU A 601 -32.15 6.93 16.68
CA GLU A 601 -32.11 5.81 17.63
C GLU A 601 -31.14 4.70 17.19
N ARG A 602 -31.05 3.60 17.96
CA ARG A 602 -30.23 2.43 17.62
C ARG A 602 -30.89 1.14 18.12
N ARG A 603 -31.03 0.16 17.21
CA ARG A 603 -31.43 -1.26 17.44
C ARG A 603 -32.89 -1.53 17.85
N LEU A 604 -33.57 -2.29 16.99
CA LEU A 604 -34.28 -3.52 17.37
C LEU A 604 -34.17 -4.53 16.20
N GLN A 605 -34.60 -5.78 16.39
CA GLN A 605 -34.18 -6.94 15.57
C GLN A 605 -35.24 -7.39 14.55
N ASN A 606 -34.81 -8.06 13.48
CA ASN A 606 -35.67 -8.90 12.62
C ASN A 606 -36.24 -10.09 13.40
N PRO A 607 -37.47 -10.53 13.09
CA PRO A 607 -37.62 -11.82 12.43
C PRO A 607 -38.59 -11.81 11.22
N ARG A 608 -38.77 -12.98 10.59
CA ARG A 608 -39.40 -13.16 9.25
C ARG A 608 -40.94 -13.26 9.25
N CYS A 609 -41.49 -13.02 8.06
CA CYS A 609 -42.79 -13.49 7.51
C CYS A 609 -44.09 -12.68 7.78
N ASN A 610 -44.87 -12.61 6.69
CA ASN A 610 -46.23 -12.05 6.53
C ASN A 610 -47.32 -13.01 7.07
N PRO A 611 -48.64 -12.63 7.20
CA PRO A 611 -49.32 -11.61 6.38
C PRO A 611 -50.43 -10.72 7.04
N ALA A 612 -50.75 -9.64 6.30
CA ALA A 612 -52.06 -8.95 6.28
C ALA A 612 -52.46 -8.12 7.54
N PRO A 613 -53.53 -7.29 7.51
CA PRO A 613 -53.27 -5.85 7.63
C PRO A 613 -54.05 -5.14 8.75
N LEU A 614 -53.35 -4.33 9.55
CA LEU A 614 -53.96 -3.37 10.47
C LEU A 614 -53.49 -1.95 10.14
N MET A 615 -54.43 -1.09 9.75
CA MET A 615 -54.15 0.31 9.48
C MET A 615 -54.00 1.09 10.80
N THR A 616 -52.90 1.82 10.95
CA THR A 616 -52.80 2.95 11.87
C THR A 616 -52.28 4.16 11.11
N THR A 617 -52.88 5.32 11.36
CA THR A 617 -52.86 6.45 10.43
C THR A 617 -51.78 7.49 10.78
N ALA A 618 -50.84 7.68 9.87
CA ALA A 618 -50.24 8.98 9.61
C ALA A 618 -50.68 9.41 8.20
N ALA A 619 -51.13 10.65 8.03
CA ALA A 619 -51.64 11.12 6.74
C ALA A 619 -50.49 11.29 5.73
N PRO A 620 -50.60 10.80 4.49
CA PRO A 620 -49.54 10.95 3.50
C PRO A 620 -49.54 12.36 2.92
N GLU A 621 -48.35 12.94 2.75
CA GLU A 621 -48.14 13.98 1.74
C GLU A 621 -48.49 13.41 0.35
N SER A 622 -49.02 14.24 -0.54
CA SER A 622 -49.90 13.79 -1.65
C SER A 622 -49.21 12.90 -2.69
N ARG A 623 -49.21 11.58 -2.46
CA ARG A 623 -48.82 10.57 -3.46
C ARG A 623 -49.75 10.63 -4.68
N LYS A 624 -49.16 10.69 -5.87
CA LYS A 624 -49.88 10.69 -7.15
C LYS A 624 -50.39 9.28 -7.43
N VAL A 625 -51.69 9.14 -7.70
CA VAL A 625 -52.31 7.84 -7.96
C VAL A 625 -51.91 7.34 -9.35
N VAL A 626 -51.23 6.19 -9.41
CA VAL A 626 -50.88 5.48 -10.64
C VAL A 626 -51.81 4.28 -10.82
N THR A 627 -52.31 4.09 -12.04
CA THR A 627 -53.18 2.95 -12.42
C THR A 627 -52.80 2.29 -13.76
N THR A 628 -51.80 2.83 -14.47
CA THR A 628 -51.39 2.36 -15.80
C THR A 628 -49.87 2.33 -15.95
N PHE A 629 -49.36 1.49 -16.85
CA PHE A 629 -47.93 1.39 -17.16
C PHE A 629 -47.33 2.73 -17.62
N ASP A 630 -47.96 3.41 -18.57
CA ASP A 630 -47.50 4.75 -19.02
C ASP A 630 -47.57 5.81 -17.91
N GLY A 631 -48.50 5.68 -16.96
CA GLY A 631 -48.55 6.52 -15.76
C GLY A 631 -47.35 6.29 -14.83
N ALA A 632 -46.92 5.04 -14.66
CA ALA A 632 -45.70 4.71 -13.91
C ALA A 632 -44.45 5.27 -14.64
N VAL A 633 -44.34 5.08 -15.96
CA VAL A 633 -43.23 5.62 -16.78
C VAL A 633 -43.16 7.16 -16.73
N ALA A 634 -44.32 7.83 -16.69
CA ALA A 634 -44.38 9.28 -16.50
C ALA A 634 -43.87 9.72 -15.11
N LEU A 635 -44.11 8.94 -14.05
CA LEU A 635 -43.54 9.21 -12.72
C LEU A 635 -42.05 8.84 -12.61
N LEU A 636 -41.56 7.84 -13.35
CA LEU A 636 -40.11 7.55 -13.46
C LEU A 636 -39.34 8.74 -14.06
N SER A 637 -39.99 9.55 -14.91
CA SER A 637 -39.45 10.81 -15.44
C SER A 637 -39.57 12.00 -14.46
N SER A 638 -40.09 11.81 -13.23
CA SER A 638 -40.22 12.89 -12.25
C SER A 638 -38.88 13.25 -11.62
N LYS A 639 -38.69 14.56 -11.38
CA LYS A 639 -37.55 15.07 -10.60
C LYS A 639 -37.60 14.58 -9.15
N GLU A 640 -38.79 14.40 -8.59
CA GLU A 640 -38.98 13.97 -7.22
C GLU A 640 -38.68 12.47 -7.09
N TRP A 641 -37.80 12.10 -6.16
CA TRP A 641 -37.35 10.71 -6.02
C TRP A 641 -38.43 9.81 -5.43
N ALA A 642 -39.30 10.35 -4.58
CA ALA A 642 -40.42 9.64 -4.00
C ALA A 642 -41.45 9.20 -5.06
N ASP A 643 -41.64 9.98 -6.15
CA ASP A 643 -42.45 9.56 -7.29
C ASP A 643 -41.81 8.36 -8.01
N ARG A 644 -40.48 8.37 -8.22
CA ARG A 644 -39.75 7.30 -8.90
C ARG A 644 -39.73 6.00 -8.10
N VAL A 645 -39.52 6.08 -6.78
CA VAL A 645 -39.70 4.93 -5.86
C VAL A 645 -41.13 4.39 -5.97
N HIS A 646 -42.14 5.25 -5.88
CA HIS A 646 -43.53 4.80 -5.92
C HIS A 646 -43.91 4.15 -7.25
N ALA A 647 -43.33 4.60 -8.37
CA ALA A 647 -43.49 3.95 -9.67
C ALA A 647 -42.89 2.53 -9.70
N PHE A 648 -41.69 2.32 -9.13
CA PHE A 648 -41.09 0.97 -9.04
C PHE A 648 -41.81 0.07 -8.01
N GLU A 649 -42.27 0.60 -6.87
CA GLU A 649 -43.18 -0.11 -5.94
C GLU A 649 -44.45 -0.61 -6.65
N PHE A 650 -45.06 0.26 -7.46
CA PHE A 650 -46.24 -0.05 -8.25
C PHE A 650 -45.97 -1.11 -9.33
N LEU A 651 -44.86 -0.99 -10.08
CA LEU A 651 -44.48 -1.97 -11.12
C LEU A 651 -44.12 -3.34 -10.51
N THR A 652 -43.42 -3.37 -9.37
CA THR A 652 -43.15 -4.61 -8.61
C THR A 652 -44.44 -5.30 -8.18
N SER A 653 -45.45 -4.52 -7.79
CA SER A 653 -46.73 -5.02 -7.29
C SER A 653 -47.70 -5.45 -8.40
N ASN A 654 -47.55 -4.90 -9.61
CA ASN A 654 -48.47 -5.08 -10.75
C ASN A 654 -47.73 -5.53 -12.02
N ILE A 655 -46.86 -6.54 -11.89
CA ILE A 655 -45.99 -7.04 -12.96
C ILE A 655 -46.79 -7.52 -14.19
N ASP A 656 -48.02 -7.99 -13.99
CA ASP A 656 -48.97 -8.39 -15.03
C ASP A 656 -49.25 -7.30 -16.08
N LEU A 657 -49.21 -6.02 -15.68
CA LEU A 657 -49.39 -4.88 -16.58
C LEU A 657 -48.25 -4.73 -17.60
N CYS A 658 -47.12 -5.42 -17.36
CA CYS A 658 -45.90 -5.32 -18.16
C CYS A 658 -45.74 -6.48 -19.15
N HIS A 659 -46.40 -7.63 -18.94
CA HIS A 659 -46.28 -8.80 -19.82
C HIS A 659 -46.87 -8.60 -21.24
N GLY A 660 -47.60 -7.50 -21.46
CA GLY A 660 -48.05 -7.04 -22.79
C GLY A 660 -47.33 -5.82 -23.35
N GLN A 661 -46.23 -5.36 -22.72
CA GLN A 661 -45.46 -4.20 -23.16
C GLN A 661 -44.19 -4.60 -23.92
N ASP A 662 -43.60 -3.67 -24.66
CA ASP A 662 -42.34 -3.90 -25.39
C ASP A 662 -41.18 -4.24 -24.41
N PRO A 663 -40.53 -5.41 -24.53
CA PRO A 663 -39.41 -5.79 -23.67
C PRO A 663 -38.20 -4.86 -23.82
N GLN A 664 -38.02 -4.19 -24.96
CA GLN A 664 -36.94 -3.22 -25.15
C GLN A 664 -37.22 -1.93 -24.36
N ARG A 665 -38.47 -1.43 -24.40
CA ARG A 665 -38.95 -0.33 -23.55
C ARG A 665 -38.76 -0.63 -22.07
N ILE A 666 -39.08 -1.84 -21.61
CA ILE A 666 -38.85 -2.28 -20.22
C ILE A 666 -37.35 -2.31 -19.87
N ALA A 667 -36.51 -2.95 -20.70
CA ALA A 667 -35.07 -3.01 -20.46
C ALA A 667 -34.40 -1.63 -20.44
N CYS A 668 -34.90 -0.68 -21.25
CA CYS A 668 -34.42 0.70 -21.25
C CYS A 668 -34.71 1.43 -19.92
N LEU A 669 -35.85 1.19 -19.28
CA LEU A 669 -36.17 1.76 -17.96
C LEU A 669 -35.20 1.24 -16.88
N PHE A 670 -34.88 -0.06 -16.89
CA PHE A 670 -33.86 -0.60 -15.99
C PHE A 670 -32.48 0.02 -16.25
N GLN A 671 -32.05 0.11 -17.51
CA GLN A 671 -30.77 0.72 -17.88
C GLN A 671 -30.65 2.22 -17.54
N GLN A 672 -31.79 2.92 -17.38
CA GLN A 672 -31.84 4.33 -16.96
C GLN A 672 -31.79 4.50 -15.43
N HIS A 673 -32.33 3.57 -14.64
CA HIS A 673 -32.51 3.73 -13.19
C HIS A 673 -31.70 2.76 -12.30
N ILE A 674 -30.98 1.77 -12.85
CA ILE A 674 -30.01 0.95 -12.08
C ILE A 674 -28.96 1.84 -11.39
N ASN A 675 -28.60 2.97 -12.00
CA ASN A 675 -27.66 3.97 -11.47
C ASN A 675 -28.36 5.31 -11.14
N ASP A 676 -29.62 5.27 -10.66
CA ASP A 676 -30.32 6.49 -10.22
C ASP A 676 -29.60 7.14 -9.01
N ALA A 677 -29.51 8.48 -9.00
CA ALA A 677 -28.76 9.25 -8.00
C ALA A 677 -29.36 9.23 -6.58
N GLN A 678 -30.36 8.38 -6.33
CA GLN A 678 -31.00 8.17 -5.03
C GLN A 678 -31.05 6.67 -4.75
N VAL A 679 -30.35 6.24 -3.69
CA VAL A 679 -30.14 4.82 -3.31
C VAL A 679 -31.46 4.03 -3.26
N LYS A 680 -32.56 4.66 -2.81
CA LYS A 680 -33.88 4.03 -2.74
C LYS A 680 -34.49 3.76 -4.11
N VAL A 681 -34.30 4.64 -5.09
CA VAL A 681 -34.81 4.44 -6.46
C VAL A 681 -34.04 3.30 -7.14
N ALA A 682 -32.70 3.29 -7.00
CA ALA A 682 -31.87 2.20 -7.51
C ALA A 682 -32.22 0.85 -6.85
N SER A 683 -32.41 0.80 -5.52
CA SER A 683 -32.89 -0.40 -4.82
C SER A 683 -34.23 -0.88 -5.36
N SER A 684 -35.26 -0.02 -5.40
CA SER A 684 -36.58 -0.42 -5.92
C SER A 684 -36.53 -0.81 -7.41
N CYS A 685 -35.65 -0.21 -8.21
CA CYS A 685 -35.39 -0.60 -9.60
C CYS A 685 -34.81 -2.04 -9.67
N LEU A 686 -33.83 -2.35 -8.84
CA LEU A 686 -33.24 -3.69 -8.73
C LEU A 686 -34.22 -4.72 -8.17
N ASP A 687 -35.01 -4.37 -7.14
CA ASP A 687 -36.02 -5.26 -6.55
C ASP A 687 -37.14 -5.58 -7.56
N THR A 688 -37.54 -4.58 -8.37
CA THR A 688 -38.41 -4.78 -9.53
C THR A 688 -37.77 -5.78 -10.50
N MET A 689 -36.48 -5.61 -10.82
CA MET A 689 -35.74 -6.43 -11.76
C MET A 689 -35.54 -7.88 -11.26
N VAL A 690 -35.23 -8.09 -9.98
CA VAL A 690 -35.23 -9.41 -9.31
C VAL A 690 -36.56 -10.12 -9.56
N ARG A 691 -37.68 -9.40 -9.49
CA ARG A 691 -39.02 -9.96 -9.70
C ARG A 691 -39.29 -10.33 -11.16
N PHE A 692 -38.85 -9.54 -12.14
CA PHE A 692 -38.89 -9.91 -13.57
C PHE A 692 -37.98 -11.09 -13.93
N LEU A 693 -36.78 -11.17 -13.34
CA LEU A 693 -35.87 -12.30 -13.53
C LEU A 693 -36.40 -13.59 -12.85
N SER A 694 -37.13 -13.44 -11.74
CA SER A 694 -37.77 -14.55 -11.03
C SER A 694 -39.01 -15.11 -11.74
N ASP A 695 -39.71 -14.28 -12.53
CA ASP A 695 -40.89 -14.70 -13.29
C ASP A 695 -40.55 -15.65 -14.45
N ALA A 696 -41.44 -16.62 -14.67
CA ALA A 696 -41.35 -17.60 -15.75
C ALA A 696 -41.85 -17.05 -17.10
N SER A 697 -42.84 -16.14 -17.11
CA SER A 697 -43.43 -15.64 -18.36
C SER A 697 -42.55 -14.61 -19.10
N SER A 698 -41.68 -13.91 -18.37
CA SER A 698 -40.88 -12.77 -18.83
C SER A 698 -39.62 -13.13 -19.66
N ALA A 699 -39.61 -14.26 -20.38
CA ALA A 699 -38.40 -14.77 -21.05
C ALA A 699 -37.75 -13.79 -22.05
N SER A 700 -38.56 -13.11 -22.88
CA SER A 700 -38.09 -12.08 -23.83
C SER A 700 -37.58 -10.81 -23.14
N ILE A 701 -38.12 -10.50 -21.96
CA ILE A 701 -37.64 -9.41 -21.11
C ILE A 701 -36.29 -9.78 -20.50
N ARG A 702 -36.10 -11.01 -20.00
CA ARG A 702 -34.79 -11.48 -19.46
C ARG A 702 -33.67 -11.30 -20.49
N SER A 703 -33.88 -11.74 -21.73
CA SER A 703 -32.95 -11.53 -22.87
C SER A 703 -32.57 -10.06 -23.07
N CYS A 704 -33.55 -9.15 -23.02
CA CYS A 704 -33.29 -7.72 -23.18
C CYS A 704 -32.52 -7.11 -22.00
N ILE A 705 -32.76 -7.59 -20.76
CA ILE A 705 -32.07 -7.09 -19.55
C ILE A 705 -30.63 -7.63 -19.44
N VAL A 706 -30.24 -8.76 -20.07
CA VAL A 706 -28.83 -9.20 -20.12
C VAL A 706 -27.89 -8.09 -20.63
N LYS A 707 -28.38 -7.20 -21.51
CA LYS A 707 -27.61 -6.05 -22.03
C LYS A 707 -27.31 -4.97 -20.97
N ALA A 708 -27.97 -5.01 -19.82
CA ALA A 708 -27.69 -4.18 -18.65
C ALA A 708 -26.63 -4.81 -17.70
N LEU A 709 -26.16 -6.03 -17.96
CA LEU A 709 -25.22 -6.76 -17.09
C LEU A 709 -23.94 -5.96 -16.79
N SER A 710 -23.41 -5.23 -17.78
CA SER A 710 -22.24 -4.37 -17.61
C SER A 710 -22.47 -3.21 -16.62
N GLN A 711 -23.70 -2.68 -16.54
CA GLN A 711 -24.09 -1.68 -15.54
C GLN A 711 -24.35 -2.32 -14.17
N LEU A 712 -24.94 -3.51 -14.15
CA LEU A 712 -25.26 -4.25 -12.93
C LEU A 712 -24.01 -4.73 -12.19
N LEU A 713 -23.06 -5.32 -12.90
CA LEU A 713 -21.75 -5.71 -12.36
C LEU A 713 -20.91 -4.50 -11.93
N LEU A 714 -21.15 -3.31 -12.51
CA LEU A 714 -20.55 -2.06 -12.03
C LEU A 714 -21.24 -1.55 -10.75
N ALA A 715 -22.56 -1.72 -10.62
CA ALA A 715 -23.31 -1.37 -9.42
C ALA A 715 -22.93 -2.26 -8.22
N SER A 716 -22.81 -3.58 -8.41
CA SER A 716 -22.45 -4.53 -7.33
C SER A 716 -21.08 -4.26 -6.70
N ILE A 717 -20.14 -3.65 -7.44
CA ILE A 717 -18.80 -3.27 -6.97
C ILE A 717 -18.82 -2.03 -6.05
N ASN A 718 -19.87 -1.20 -6.10
CA ASN A 718 -19.92 0.14 -5.48
C ASN A 718 -21.15 0.36 -4.57
N ALA A 719 -21.82 -0.72 -4.15
CA ALA A 719 -23.14 -0.67 -3.51
C ALA A 719 -23.13 -0.56 -1.98
N ASP A 720 -24.07 0.21 -1.42
CA ASP A 720 -24.51 0.08 -0.04
C ASP A 720 -25.26 -1.25 0.20
N GLU A 721 -25.29 -1.71 1.45
CA GLU A 721 -25.87 -3.01 1.90
C GLU A 721 -27.20 -3.43 1.21
N PRO A 722 -28.25 -2.59 1.10
CA PRO A 722 -29.48 -2.99 0.41
C PRO A 722 -29.26 -3.22 -1.10
N ILE A 723 -28.61 -2.30 -1.80
CA ILE A 723 -28.33 -2.41 -3.24
C ILE A 723 -27.45 -3.63 -3.51
N PHE A 724 -26.45 -3.90 -2.67
CA PHE A 724 -25.57 -5.06 -2.80
C PHE A 724 -26.36 -6.37 -2.75
N SER A 725 -27.33 -6.48 -1.84
CA SER A 725 -28.19 -7.66 -1.73
C SER A 725 -29.04 -7.91 -2.99
N SER A 726 -29.68 -6.87 -3.53
CA SER A 726 -30.51 -6.99 -4.74
C SER A 726 -29.68 -7.18 -6.01
N CYS A 727 -28.51 -6.54 -6.12
CA CYS A 727 -27.54 -6.77 -7.19
C CYS A 727 -27.06 -8.23 -7.22
N ASN A 728 -26.62 -8.79 -6.09
CA ASN A 728 -26.16 -10.17 -6.03
C ASN A 728 -27.30 -11.15 -6.36
N ARG A 729 -28.52 -10.90 -5.85
CA ARG A 729 -29.67 -11.74 -6.20
C ARG A 729 -30.05 -11.66 -7.69
N CYS A 730 -29.84 -10.52 -8.35
CA CYS A 730 -29.92 -10.47 -9.81
C CYS A 730 -28.83 -11.31 -10.49
N ILE A 731 -27.56 -11.23 -10.05
CA ILE A 731 -26.45 -12.02 -10.62
C ILE A 731 -26.73 -13.53 -10.51
N GLU A 732 -27.16 -13.99 -9.34
CA GLU A 732 -27.62 -15.37 -9.12
C GLU A 732 -28.73 -15.77 -10.12
N LEU A 733 -29.77 -14.93 -10.26
CA LEU A 733 -30.88 -15.18 -11.18
C LEU A 733 -30.49 -15.13 -12.67
N PHE A 734 -29.45 -14.38 -13.05
CA PHE A 734 -28.88 -14.41 -14.40
C PHE A 734 -28.20 -15.76 -14.67
N ILE A 735 -27.38 -16.26 -13.73
CA ILE A 735 -26.75 -17.59 -13.84
C ILE A 735 -27.84 -18.68 -13.89
N GLU A 736 -28.79 -18.67 -12.95
CA GLU A 736 -29.91 -19.62 -12.87
C GLU A 736 -30.79 -19.64 -14.15
N ARG A 737 -31.15 -18.49 -14.75
CA ARG A 737 -32.35 -18.37 -15.62
C ARG A 737 -32.21 -17.61 -16.93
N ALA A 738 -31.06 -17.01 -17.22
CA ALA A 738 -30.83 -16.37 -18.52
C ALA A 738 -30.36 -17.38 -19.57
N ASP A 739 -30.39 -16.97 -20.84
CA ASP A 739 -29.84 -17.76 -21.92
C ASP A 739 -28.30 -17.65 -21.94
N VAL A 740 -27.62 -18.79 -21.87
CA VAL A 740 -26.15 -18.89 -21.91
C VAL A 740 -25.60 -18.35 -23.24
N TYR A 741 -26.37 -18.49 -24.34
CA TYR A 741 -26.01 -17.99 -25.66
C TYR A 741 -26.05 -16.45 -25.78
N GLU A 742 -26.70 -15.76 -24.84
CA GLU A 742 -26.67 -14.28 -24.72
C GLU A 742 -25.74 -13.81 -23.59
N LEU A 743 -25.69 -14.58 -22.49
CA LEU A 743 -24.94 -14.24 -21.29
C LEU A 743 -23.41 -14.34 -21.48
N ILE A 744 -22.91 -15.40 -22.13
CA ILE A 744 -21.48 -15.57 -22.37
C ILE A 744 -20.91 -14.49 -23.32
N PRO A 745 -21.54 -14.15 -24.47
CA PRO A 745 -21.08 -13.05 -25.31
C PRO A 745 -20.94 -11.70 -24.59
N GLU A 746 -21.88 -11.36 -23.68
CA GLU A 746 -21.84 -10.10 -22.94
C GLU A 746 -20.83 -10.14 -21.79
N LEU A 747 -20.64 -11.27 -21.10
CA LEU A 747 -19.51 -11.45 -20.16
C LEU A 747 -18.16 -11.31 -20.89
N LEU A 748 -18.01 -11.95 -22.05
CA LEU A 748 -16.86 -11.78 -22.94
C LEU A 748 -16.76 -10.36 -23.53
N ARG A 749 -17.77 -9.49 -23.37
CA ARG A 749 -17.69 -8.05 -23.65
C ARG A 749 -17.22 -7.27 -22.43
N VAL A 750 -17.73 -7.61 -21.24
CA VAL A 750 -17.33 -7.03 -19.95
C VAL A 750 -15.84 -7.24 -19.67
N LEU A 751 -15.27 -8.39 -20.03
CA LEU A 751 -13.82 -8.64 -19.91
C LEU A 751 -12.93 -7.67 -20.72
N LEU A 752 -13.47 -6.95 -21.72
CA LEU A 752 -12.72 -5.98 -22.53
C LEU A 752 -12.67 -4.57 -21.90
N TYR A 753 -13.38 -4.33 -20.79
CA TYR A 753 -13.28 -3.06 -20.05
C TYR A 753 -12.02 -3.06 -19.17
N PRO A 754 -11.31 -1.92 -19.02
CA PRO A 754 -10.01 -1.86 -18.32
C PRO A 754 -10.09 -1.99 -16.78
N THR A 755 -11.30 -2.10 -16.22
CA THR A 755 -11.53 -2.09 -14.77
C THR A 755 -11.27 -3.48 -14.19
N ALA A 756 -10.07 -3.71 -13.65
CA ALA A 756 -9.65 -5.03 -13.11
C ALA A 756 -10.69 -5.71 -12.21
N ARG A 757 -11.31 -5.00 -11.25
CA ARG A 757 -12.38 -5.57 -10.39
C ARG A 757 -13.58 -6.07 -11.19
N LEU A 758 -14.01 -5.35 -12.22
CA LEU A 758 -15.12 -5.72 -13.08
C LEU A 758 -14.78 -6.95 -13.95
N GLN A 759 -13.52 -7.05 -14.39
CA GLN A 759 -13.00 -8.23 -15.08
C GLN A 759 -12.94 -9.43 -14.13
N ASP A 760 -12.43 -9.26 -12.90
CA ASP A 760 -12.39 -10.30 -11.86
C ASP A 760 -13.81 -10.80 -11.52
N THR A 761 -14.80 -9.91 -11.33
CA THR A 761 -16.20 -10.33 -11.09
C THR A 761 -16.80 -11.03 -12.30
N ALA A 762 -16.51 -10.59 -13.53
CA ALA A 762 -17.01 -11.25 -14.74
C ALA A 762 -16.35 -12.62 -15.00
N LEU A 763 -15.08 -12.82 -14.64
CA LEU A 763 -14.42 -14.13 -14.65
C LEU A 763 -15.09 -15.08 -13.64
N ASN A 764 -15.29 -14.64 -12.39
CA ASN A 764 -15.99 -15.45 -11.38
C ASN A 764 -17.42 -15.78 -11.79
N MET A 765 -18.17 -14.84 -12.39
CA MET A 765 -19.51 -15.13 -12.92
C MET A 765 -19.46 -16.16 -14.07
N MET A 766 -18.41 -16.15 -14.90
CA MET A 766 -18.23 -17.12 -15.98
C MET A 766 -17.81 -18.51 -15.47
N LEU A 767 -16.98 -18.57 -14.41
CA LEU A 767 -16.65 -19.80 -13.70
C LEU A 767 -17.93 -20.43 -13.10
N ASN A 768 -18.73 -19.65 -12.38
CA ASN A 768 -20.00 -20.13 -11.80
C ASN A 768 -20.99 -20.67 -12.86
N ILE A 769 -20.97 -20.13 -14.10
CA ILE A 769 -21.78 -20.65 -15.22
C ILE A 769 -21.23 -22.01 -15.72
N LEU A 770 -19.92 -22.15 -15.83
CA LEU A 770 -19.27 -23.42 -16.21
C LEU A 770 -19.54 -24.52 -15.19
N GLU A 771 -19.45 -24.20 -13.89
CA GLU A 771 -19.74 -25.14 -12.80
C GLU A 771 -21.23 -25.51 -12.71
N SER A 772 -22.13 -24.51 -12.64
CA SER A 772 -23.56 -24.76 -12.38
C SER A 772 -24.36 -25.21 -13.59
N ARG A 773 -23.92 -24.88 -14.82
CA ARG A 773 -24.66 -25.13 -16.08
C ARG A 773 -23.76 -25.70 -17.18
N ILE A 774 -22.86 -26.62 -16.80
CA ILE A 774 -21.85 -27.22 -17.68
C ILE A 774 -22.42 -27.74 -19.02
N GLN A 775 -23.62 -28.31 -19.05
CA GLN A 775 -24.25 -28.83 -20.28
C GLN A 775 -24.63 -27.72 -21.28
N ASP A 776 -25.17 -26.60 -20.79
CA ASP A 776 -25.48 -25.44 -21.65
C ASP A 776 -24.20 -24.75 -22.14
N ALA A 777 -23.17 -24.70 -21.29
CA ALA A 777 -21.86 -24.18 -21.64
C ALA A 777 -21.15 -25.07 -22.68
N ILE A 778 -21.20 -26.41 -22.56
CA ILE A 778 -20.73 -27.37 -23.56
C ILE A 778 -21.42 -27.10 -24.90
N ALA A 779 -22.75 -26.95 -24.91
CA ALA A 779 -23.50 -26.68 -26.14
C ALA A 779 -23.10 -25.33 -26.78
N TYR A 780 -22.82 -24.30 -25.97
CA TYR A 780 -22.31 -23.01 -26.47
C TYR A 780 -20.88 -23.12 -27.04
N PHE A 781 -19.96 -23.77 -26.32
CA PHE A 781 -18.53 -23.86 -26.67
C PHE A 781 -18.19 -24.95 -27.70
N SER A 782 -19.13 -25.85 -28.03
CA SER A 782 -19.00 -26.81 -29.14
C SER A 782 -18.82 -26.13 -30.51
N ASP A 783 -19.12 -24.83 -30.62
CA ASP A 783 -18.77 -24.01 -31.79
C ASP A 783 -17.30 -23.56 -31.69
N ALA A 784 -16.46 -24.12 -32.57
CA ALA A 784 -15.03 -23.83 -32.67
C ALA A 784 -14.71 -22.33 -32.74
N GLN A 785 -15.55 -21.52 -33.39
CA GLN A 785 -15.33 -20.07 -33.49
C GLN A 785 -15.60 -19.36 -32.17
N ARG A 786 -16.59 -19.82 -31.39
CA ARG A 786 -16.90 -19.26 -30.07
C ARG A 786 -15.86 -19.63 -29.04
N LEU A 787 -15.41 -20.88 -29.01
CA LEU A 787 -14.31 -21.32 -28.14
C LEU A 787 -13.02 -20.55 -28.46
N ARG A 788 -12.64 -20.43 -29.74
CA ARG A 788 -11.50 -19.62 -30.17
C ARG A 788 -11.64 -18.15 -29.79
N MET A 789 -12.82 -17.55 -29.94
CA MET A 789 -13.07 -16.17 -29.53
C MET A 789 -12.97 -15.97 -28.01
N ALA A 790 -13.40 -16.94 -27.21
CA ALA A 790 -13.26 -16.89 -25.76
C ALA A 790 -11.79 -17.00 -25.35
N LEU A 791 -11.05 -18.00 -25.85
CA LEU A 791 -9.61 -18.17 -25.61
C LEU A 791 -8.80 -16.93 -26.04
N ALA A 792 -9.10 -16.38 -27.22
CA ALA A 792 -8.44 -15.18 -27.76
C ALA A 792 -8.73 -13.89 -26.97
N LYS A 793 -9.73 -13.90 -26.07
CA LYS A 793 -9.98 -12.85 -25.07
C LYS A 793 -9.32 -13.18 -23.73
N LEU A 794 -9.44 -14.42 -23.24
CA LEU A 794 -8.83 -14.85 -21.98
C LEU A 794 -7.30 -14.73 -21.97
N ARG A 795 -6.63 -14.90 -23.14
CA ARG A 795 -5.17 -14.73 -23.26
C ARG A 795 -4.63 -13.36 -22.81
N THR A 796 -5.45 -12.30 -22.76
CA THR A 796 -4.96 -10.97 -22.31
C THR A 796 -4.58 -11.00 -20.82
N PHE A 797 -5.36 -11.74 -20.02
CA PHE A 797 -5.18 -11.92 -18.58
C PHE A 797 -3.98 -12.80 -18.23
N VAL A 798 -3.55 -13.68 -19.14
CA VAL A 798 -2.38 -14.57 -18.96
C VAL A 798 -1.07 -13.78 -18.73
N SER A 799 -1.05 -12.47 -19.02
CA SER A 799 0.09 -11.57 -18.75
C SER A 799 0.02 -10.79 -17.42
N VAL A 800 -1.08 -10.91 -16.66
CA VAL A 800 -1.43 -9.99 -15.57
C VAL A 800 -1.06 -10.57 -14.21
N ARG A 801 -0.14 -9.90 -13.49
CA ARG A 801 0.53 -10.33 -12.25
C ARG A 801 -0.32 -10.66 -11.00
N LYS A 802 -1.65 -10.75 -11.09
CA LYS A 802 -2.51 -11.11 -9.94
C LYS A 802 -2.60 -12.65 -9.79
N PRO A 803 -2.31 -13.22 -8.60
CA PRO A 803 -2.47 -14.67 -8.40
C PRO A 803 -3.93 -15.11 -8.44
N GLU A 804 -4.85 -14.34 -7.84
CA GLU A 804 -6.31 -14.59 -7.82
C GLU A 804 -6.88 -14.76 -9.23
N THR A 805 -6.67 -13.76 -10.10
CA THR A 805 -7.15 -13.76 -11.49
C THR A 805 -6.54 -14.89 -12.32
N HIS A 806 -5.28 -15.26 -12.04
CA HIS A 806 -4.64 -16.42 -12.66
C HIS A 806 -5.27 -17.74 -12.22
N GLU A 807 -5.67 -17.87 -10.96
CA GLU A 807 -6.28 -19.08 -10.41
C GLU A 807 -7.68 -19.33 -10.98
N THR A 808 -8.55 -18.32 -10.95
CA THR A 808 -9.88 -18.38 -11.59
C THR A 808 -9.76 -18.69 -13.09
N LEU A 809 -8.73 -18.16 -13.75
CA LEU A 809 -8.46 -18.42 -15.16
C LEU A 809 -7.93 -19.85 -15.42
N SER A 810 -7.12 -20.42 -14.54
CA SER A 810 -6.76 -21.85 -14.62
C SER A 810 -8.01 -22.73 -14.47
N GLN A 811 -8.84 -22.50 -13.44
CA GLN A 811 -10.09 -23.25 -13.22
C GLN A 811 -11.06 -23.18 -14.41
N ILE A 812 -11.24 -22.00 -15.01
CA ILE A 812 -12.03 -21.82 -16.23
C ILE A 812 -11.48 -22.64 -17.39
N LEU A 813 -10.15 -22.68 -17.57
CA LEU A 813 -9.52 -23.42 -18.66
C LEU A 813 -9.52 -24.93 -18.41
N GLU A 814 -9.32 -25.37 -17.16
CA GLU A 814 -9.42 -26.76 -16.71
C GLU A 814 -10.81 -27.32 -17.01
N LEU A 815 -11.88 -26.64 -16.54
CA LEU A 815 -13.26 -27.03 -16.84
C LEU A 815 -13.57 -27.05 -18.35
N LEU A 816 -13.04 -26.10 -19.13
CA LEU A 816 -13.20 -26.13 -20.60
C LEU A 816 -12.45 -27.29 -21.26
N SER A 817 -11.30 -27.70 -20.71
CA SER A 817 -10.51 -28.84 -21.20
C SER A 817 -11.17 -30.18 -20.89
N GLU A 818 -11.78 -30.34 -19.70
CA GLU A 818 -12.55 -31.54 -19.35
C GLU A 818 -13.87 -31.61 -20.14
N ALA A 819 -14.52 -30.46 -20.35
CA ALA A 819 -15.82 -30.37 -20.99
C ALA A 819 -15.79 -30.66 -22.51
N ILE A 820 -14.75 -30.23 -23.24
CA ILE A 820 -14.65 -30.45 -24.70
C ILE A 820 -13.19 -30.76 -25.14
N PRO A 821 -12.58 -31.89 -24.71
CA PRO A 821 -11.13 -32.10 -24.81
C PRO A 821 -10.55 -31.94 -26.23
N SER A 822 -11.10 -32.66 -27.21
CA SER A 822 -10.56 -32.66 -28.58
C SER A 822 -10.66 -31.31 -29.29
N LEU A 823 -11.77 -30.59 -29.11
CA LEU A 823 -11.94 -29.27 -29.71
C LEU A 823 -11.05 -28.21 -29.02
N PHE A 824 -10.84 -28.36 -27.71
CA PHE A 824 -9.98 -27.52 -26.90
C PHE A 824 -8.50 -27.68 -27.28
N GLU A 825 -8.03 -28.93 -27.44
CA GLU A 825 -6.70 -29.24 -27.99
C GLU A 825 -6.52 -28.64 -29.39
N ASP A 826 -7.45 -28.89 -30.31
CA ASP A 826 -7.42 -28.33 -31.68
C ASP A 826 -7.34 -26.79 -31.68
N GLN A 827 -8.05 -26.11 -30.77
CA GLN A 827 -7.97 -24.64 -30.68
C GLN A 827 -6.67 -24.16 -30.02
N ILE A 828 -6.10 -24.88 -29.05
CA ILE A 828 -4.79 -24.54 -28.47
C ILE A 828 -3.66 -24.72 -29.48
N LEU A 829 -3.67 -25.80 -30.26
CA LEU A 829 -2.66 -26.04 -31.31
C LEU A 829 -2.69 -24.97 -32.42
N GLN A 830 -3.82 -24.28 -32.59
CA GLN A 830 -3.98 -23.16 -33.52
C GLN A 830 -3.55 -21.80 -32.93
N LEU A 831 -3.11 -21.73 -31.66
CA LEU A 831 -2.52 -20.53 -31.06
C LEU A 831 -1.00 -20.45 -31.34
N PRO A 832 -0.40 -19.24 -31.34
CA PRO A 832 1.05 -19.08 -31.48
C PRO A 832 1.84 -19.84 -30.40
N LEU A 833 3.01 -20.37 -30.78
CA LEU A 833 3.89 -21.16 -29.88
C LEU A 833 4.15 -20.51 -28.49
N PRO A 834 4.39 -19.19 -28.37
CA PRO A 834 4.55 -18.54 -27.07
C PRO A 834 3.28 -18.58 -26.20
N GLU A 835 2.10 -18.48 -26.82
CA GLU A 835 0.80 -18.57 -26.12
C GLU A 835 0.55 -20.02 -25.67
N GLN A 836 0.83 -21.02 -26.52
CA GLN A 836 0.76 -22.44 -26.13
C GLN A 836 1.64 -22.77 -24.92
N VAL A 837 2.91 -22.31 -24.93
CA VAL A 837 3.86 -22.51 -23.82
C VAL A 837 3.42 -21.78 -22.55
N MET A 838 2.70 -20.66 -22.66
CA MET A 838 2.20 -19.92 -21.51
C MET A 838 0.92 -20.52 -20.92
N ILE A 839 0.03 -21.07 -21.76
CA ILE A 839 -1.15 -21.83 -21.33
C ILE A 839 -0.71 -23.14 -20.64
N ARG A 840 0.23 -23.91 -21.22
CA ARG A 840 0.81 -25.11 -20.57
C ARG A 840 1.41 -24.81 -19.18
N LYS A 841 1.96 -23.61 -18.96
CA LYS A 841 2.46 -23.18 -17.64
C LYS A 841 1.38 -22.85 -16.61
N LEU A 842 0.13 -22.63 -17.03
CA LEU A 842 -1.03 -22.41 -16.16
C LEU A 842 -1.76 -23.71 -15.81
N PHE A 843 -1.76 -24.69 -16.72
CA PHE A 843 -2.30 -26.04 -16.52
C PHE A 843 -1.36 -26.98 -15.74
N GLY A 844 -0.06 -26.73 -15.76
CA GLY A 844 0.94 -27.75 -15.46
C GLY A 844 1.33 -28.53 -16.72
N ASN A 845 2.55 -29.07 -16.74
CA ASN A 845 3.18 -29.52 -17.99
C ASN A 845 2.70 -30.89 -18.51
N ASP A 846 1.93 -31.65 -17.72
CA ASP A 846 1.84 -33.11 -17.88
C ASP A 846 0.55 -33.60 -18.57
N ALA A 847 -0.31 -32.70 -19.06
CA ALA A 847 -1.69 -33.01 -19.46
C ALA A 847 -2.08 -32.72 -20.93
N LEU A 848 -1.15 -32.27 -21.80
CA LEU A 848 -1.46 -31.91 -23.20
C LEU A 848 -0.48 -32.58 -24.19
N PRO A 849 -0.97 -33.21 -25.28
CA PRO A 849 -0.12 -33.95 -26.23
C PRO A 849 0.83 -33.03 -27.02
N THR A 850 2.01 -33.57 -27.34
CA THR A 850 3.07 -32.88 -28.07
C THR A 850 2.97 -33.13 -29.57
N SER A 851 2.35 -32.21 -30.30
CA SER A 851 2.38 -32.20 -31.77
C SER A 851 3.79 -31.82 -32.27
N ASN A 852 4.64 -32.82 -32.54
CA ASN A 852 5.88 -32.65 -33.30
C ASN A 852 6.23 -33.97 -33.99
N SER A 853 5.64 -34.20 -35.16
CA SER A 853 5.90 -35.35 -36.04
C SER A 853 5.97 -34.88 -37.49
N CYS A 854 7.10 -34.27 -37.85
CA CYS A 854 7.47 -33.92 -39.22
C CYS A 854 8.96 -34.19 -39.38
N ASP A 855 9.30 -35.43 -39.73
CA ASP A 855 10.58 -35.74 -40.34
C ASP A 855 10.57 -35.16 -41.77
N GLU A 856 11.53 -34.31 -42.10
CA GLU A 856 11.93 -34.06 -43.49
C GLU A 856 13.45 -34.23 -43.61
N ASP A 857 13.86 -35.40 -44.07
CA ASP A 857 15.24 -35.67 -44.47
C ASP A 857 15.63 -34.77 -45.65
N VAL A 858 16.60 -33.86 -45.43
CA VAL A 858 17.34 -33.21 -46.52
C VAL A 858 18.71 -33.87 -46.65
N ASN A 859 18.71 -34.99 -47.35
CA ASN A 859 19.91 -35.67 -47.82
C ASN A 859 20.54 -34.88 -48.98
N GLU A 860 21.83 -34.53 -48.92
CA GLU A 860 22.78 -34.72 -50.04
C GLU A 860 24.24 -34.34 -49.67
N HIS A 861 25.16 -35.25 -50.04
CA HIS A 861 26.57 -35.05 -50.43
C HIS A 861 27.64 -34.57 -49.40
N ASP A 862 28.37 -35.58 -48.90
CA ASP A 862 29.85 -35.69 -48.89
C ASP A 862 30.54 -35.15 -50.18
N PRO A 863 31.88 -34.89 -50.21
CA PRO A 863 32.91 -35.50 -49.36
C PRO A 863 33.99 -34.57 -48.75
N HIS A 864 34.68 -35.04 -47.70
CA HIS A 864 36.11 -35.43 -47.81
C HIS A 864 36.76 -35.97 -46.51
N SER A 865 37.18 -37.25 -46.58
CA SER A 865 38.42 -37.86 -46.04
C SER A 865 38.81 -37.74 -44.54
N ASP A 866 38.92 -38.94 -43.93
CA ASP A 866 39.98 -39.40 -43.00
C ASP A 866 39.99 -38.82 -41.55
N GLU A 867 40.29 -39.59 -40.48
CA GLU A 867 40.68 -41.00 -40.33
C GLU A 867 40.36 -41.52 -38.89
N SER A 868 40.05 -42.83 -38.73
CA SER A 868 40.24 -43.74 -37.55
C SER A 868 40.20 -43.20 -36.09
N ASP A 869 39.58 -43.84 -35.07
CA ASP A 869 38.75 -45.06 -34.90
C ASP A 869 38.12 -44.95 -33.46
N HIS A 870 37.73 -45.90 -32.58
CA HIS A 870 37.72 -47.38 -32.40
C HIS A 870 36.71 -47.67 -31.24
N ALA A 871 35.96 -48.77 -31.07
CA ALA A 871 35.53 -49.87 -31.95
C ALA A 871 34.33 -50.63 -31.30
N VAL A 872 33.47 -51.23 -32.15
CA VAL A 872 32.90 -52.61 -32.11
C VAL A 872 32.53 -53.27 -30.75
N ALA A 873 31.39 -53.96 -30.54
CA ALA A 873 30.08 -54.10 -31.23
C ALA A 873 29.18 -55.09 -30.41
N ASN A 874 27.93 -55.32 -30.86
CA ASN A 874 27.14 -56.57 -30.69
C ASN A 874 26.64 -56.97 -29.28
N SER A 875 25.53 -57.71 -29.09
CA SER A 875 24.44 -58.11 -29.99
C SER A 875 23.27 -58.79 -29.23
N SER A 876 22.09 -58.86 -29.87
CA SER A 876 21.05 -59.90 -29.70
C SER A 876 20.10 -59.93 -28.48
N GLN A 877 18.82 -59.82 -28.82
CA GLN A 877 17.59 -60.26 -28.14
C GLN A 877 17.42 -61.81 -28.12
N PRO A 878 16.28 -62.44 -27.70
CA PRO A 878 15.30 -62.19 -26.61
C PRO A 878 14.85 -63.49 -25.85
N LEU A 879 13.75 -63.38 -25.06
CA LEU A 879 12.69 -64.38 -24.73
C LEU A 879 12.66 -65.09 -23.34
N LEU A 880 11.61 -64.71 -22.59
CA LEU A 880 10.63 -65.51 -21.81
C LEU A 880 10.98 -66.25 -20.49
N ASP A 881 10.07 -66.02 -19.53
CA ASP A 881 9.38 -66.92 -18.58
C ASP A 881 10.16 -67.93 -17.71
N ASP A 882 9.94 -67.87 -16.39
CA ASP A 882 9.01 -68.83 -15.71
C ASP A 882 8.54 -68.32 -14.32
N ASP A 883 7.67 -69.08 -13.64
CA ASP A 883 6.71 -68.59 -12.64
C ASP A 883 6.98 -68.97 -11.15
N LYS A 884 6.49 -68.13 -10.22
CA LYS A 884 6.10 -68.38 -8.80
C LYS A 884 6.96 -69.30 -7.87
N SER A 885 7.54 -68.66 -6.83
CA SER A 885 7.11 -68.77 -5.39
C SER A 885 8.02 -69.35 -4.28
N ARG A 886 7.86 -68.73 -3.09
CA ARG A 886 7.88 -69.26 -1.68
C ARG A 886 9.20 -69.44 -0.88
N LEU A 887 9.02 -69.32 0.45
CA LEU A 887 9.96 -69.36 1.60
C LEU A 887 11.02 -68.23 1.62
N ALA A 888 11.31 -67.50 2.72
CA ALA A 888 10.97 -67.51 4.16
C ALA A 888 11.75 -68.47 5.09
N SER A 889 12.81 -67.93 5.73
CA SER A 889 13.37 -68.24 7.08
C SER A 889 14.30 -67.06 7.43
N GLU A 890 14.19 -66.30 8.53
CA GLU A 890 14.43 -66.60 9.98
C GLU A 890 15.92 -66.81 10.34
N ILE A 891 16.49 -66.34 11.47
CA ILE A 891 16.08 -65.42 12.57
C ILE A 891 17.39 -64.86 13.24
N GLY A 892 17.41 -63.66 13.87
CA GLY A 892 18.69 -63.06 14.34
C GLY A 892 18.64 -61.86 15.33
N ASN A 893 17.99 -62.03 16.49
CA ASN A 893 17.87 -61.15 17.68
C ASN A 893 18.68 -59.82 17.87
N LYS A 894 17.91 -58.81 18.36
CA LYS A 894 18.20 -57.64 19.24
C LYS A 894 19.32 -57.85 20.32
N PRO A 895 19.94 -56.79 20.95
CA PRO A 895 19.20 -55.64 21.54
C PRO A 895 19.89 -54.25 21.78
N LEU A 896 19.04 -53.19 21.92
CA LEU A 896 19.21 -51.98 22.77
C LEU A 896 20.42 -51.02 22.46
N GLN A 897 20.47 -49.72 22.80
CA GLN A 897 19.59 -48.69 23.40
C GLN A 897 20.08 -47.31 22.82
N SER A 898 19.37 -46.18 22.79
CA SER A 898 17.96 -45.83 23.02
C SER A 898 17.68 -44.40 22.51
N GLY A 899 16.41 -44.02 22.35
CA GLY A 899 15.96 -42.64 22.09
C GLY A 899 14.56 -42.44 22.69
N LYS A 900 14.28 -41.25 23.24
CA LYS A 900 13.01 -41.01 23.96
C LYS A 900 11.95 -40.35 23.07
N THR A 901 11.07 -41.21 22.56
CA THR A 901 9.60 -41.11 22.67
C THR A 901 8.92 -39.76 22.40
N VAL A 902 8.24 -39.67 21.25
CA VAL A 902 7.00 -38.87 21.08
C VAL A 902 5.74 -39.73 21.36
N GLU A 903 5.91 -41.04 21.55
CA GLU A 903 4.88 -41.97 22.08
C GLU A 903 4.55 -41.66 23.56
N ALA A 904 3.74 -40.62 23.79
CA ALA A 904 3.34 -40.19 25.14
C ALA A 904 1.92 -39.62 25.28
N TYR A 905 1.16 -39.47 24.18
CA TYR A 905 -0.21 -38.91 24.20
C TYR A 905 -1.23 -39.74 23.40
N CYS A 906 -1.37 -41.01 23.79
CA CYS A 906 -2.53 -41.84 23.43
C CYS A 906 -3.09 -42.53 24.69
N PRO A 907 -4.11 -41.96 25.37
CA PRO A 907 -5.02 -42.75 26.19
C PRO A 907 -5.74 -43.76 25.27
N ASN A 908 -5.96 -45.00 25.74
CA ASN A 908 -6.63 -46.03 24.94
C ASN A 908 -8.11 -45.70 24.72
N VAL A 909 -8.44 -45.04 23.61
CA VAL A 909 -9.79 -44.96 23.05
C VAL A 909 -9.81 -45.82 21.78
N TYR A 910 -10.21 -47.08 21.93
CA TYR A 910 -10.36 -48.03 20.83
C TYR A 910 -11.72 -47.85 20.15
N GLU A 911 -11.87 -46.75 19.43
CA GLU A 911 -12.97 -46.57 18.48
C GLU A 911 -12.49 -46.93 17.08
N SER A 912 -13.20 -47.83 16.41
CA SER A 912 -12.98 -48.16 15.01
C SER A 912 -13.35 -46.94 14.14
N PRO A 913 -12.50 -46.51 13.20
CA PRO A 913 -12.84 -45.38 12.33
C PRO A 913 -14.11 -45.69 11.53
N THR A 914 -15.04 -44.74 11.52
CA THR A 914 -16.26 -44.79 10.71
C THR A 914 -15.93 -44.54 9.23
N ASP A 915 -16.73 -45.09 8.31
CA ASP A 915 -16.52 -44.95 6.86
C ASP A 915 -16.44 -43.49 6.37
N SER A 916 -16.97 -42.54 7.15
CA SER A 916 -16.84 -41.09 6.92
C SER A 916 -15.38 -40.58 6.91
N ASP A 917 -14.50 -41.18 7.71
CA ASP A 917 -13.21 -40.60 8.07
C ASP A 917 -12.06 -41.05 7.15
N VAL A 918 -12.33 -41.96 6.20
CA VAL A 918 -11.37 -42.44 5.21
C VAL A 918 -10.77 -41.31 4.38
N SER A 919 -11.59 -40.34 3.95
CA SER A 919 -11.11 -39.17 3.18
C SER A 919 -10.21 -38.25 4.00
N VAL A 920 -10.56 -38.01 5.27
CA VAL A 920 -9.77 -37.19 6.21
C VAL A 920 -8.43 -37.83 6.51
N LEU A 921 -8.39 -39.15 6.72
CA LEU A 921 -7.15 -39.89 6.95
C LEU A 921 -6.26 -39.92 5.70
N ALA A 922 -6.84 -40.07 4.51
CA ALA A 922 -6.10 -40.00 3.25
C ALA A 922 -5.45 -38.61 3.03
N LEU A 923 -6.19 -37.52 3.30
CA LEU A 923 -5.66 -36.15 3.22
C LEU A 923 -4.55 -35.89 4.27
N ALA A 924 -4.68 -36.43 5.48
CA ALA A 924 -3.63 -36.36 6.50
C ALA A 924 -2.35 -37.09 6.06
N GLU A 925 -2.48 -38.23 5.39
CA GLU A 925 -1.35 -39.00 4.86
C GLU A 925 -0.70 -38.31 3.65
N GLN A 926 -1.48 -37.77 2.71
CA GLN A 926 -0.99 -36.94 1.59
C GLN A 926 -0.23 -35.68 2.07
N LEU A 927 -0.74 -34.99 3.09
CA LEU A 927 -0.05 -33.84 3.70
C LEU A 927 1.28 -34.27 4.35
N SER A 928 1.31 -35.39 5.07
CA SER A 928 2.53 -35.91 5.70
C SER A 928 3.58 -36.41 4.69
N GLY A 929 3.15 -36.83 3.50
CA GLY A 929 4.00 -37.26 2.39
C GLY A 929 4.41 -36.13 1.42
N SER A 930 3.95 -34.90 1.63
CA SER A 930 4.18 -33.78 0.72
C SER A 930 5.64 -33.29 0.73
N LEU A 931 6.38 -33.60 -0.34
CA LEU A 931 7.80 -33.22 -0.51
C LEU A 931 8.02 -31.77 -0.99
N SER A 932 6.96 -31.03 -1.34
CA SER A 932 7.06 -29.65 -1.84
C SER A 932 6.02 -28.70 -1.24
N GLN A 933 6.39 -27.41 -1.16
CA GLN A 933 5.53 -26.33 -0.66
C GLN A 933 4.18 -26.26 -1.42
N LYS A 934 4.18 -26.49 -2.73
CA LYS A 934 2.96 -26.46 -3.55
C LYS A 934 1.99 -27.58 -3.16
N GLN A 935 2.47 -28.82 -3.07
CA GLN A 935 1.66 -29.97 -2.67
C GLN A 935 1.09 -29.77 -1.26
N ALA A 936 1.93 -29.37 -0.29
CA ALA A 936 1.47 -29.09 1.07
C ALA A 936 0.39 -27.98 1.12
N SER A 937 0.54 -26.91 0.34
CA SER A 937 -0.45 -25.82 0.28
C SER A 937 -1.76 -26.26 -0.38
N GLN A 938 -1.69 -27.08 -1.44
CA GLN A 938 -2.86 -27.65 -2.12
C GLN A 938 -3.63 -28.60 -1.20
N CYS A 939 -2.94 -29.55 -0.54
CA CYS A 939 -3.58 -30.46 0.43
C CYS A 939 -4.18 -29.72 1.62
N LEU A 940 -3.52 -28.67 2.15
CA LEU A 940 -4.10 -27.86 3.24
C LEU A 940 -5.37 -27.11 2.82
N ARG A 941 -5.40 -26.57 1.60
CA ARG A 941 -6.61 -25.94 1.04
C ARG A 941 -7.73 -26.96 0.83
N GLU A 942 -7.40 -28.13 0.30
CA GLU A 942 -8.36 -29.23 0.10
C GLU A 942 -8.93 -29.71 1.44
N ILE A 943 -8.09 -29.83 2.48
CA ILE A 943 -8.53 -30.09 3.86
C ILE A 943 -9.55 -29.05 4.32
N SER A 944 -9.28 -27.75 4.20
CA SER A 944 -10.25 -26.68 4.56
C SER A 944 -11.58 -26.82 3.82
N VAL A 945 -11.56 -27.09 2.50
CA VAL A 945 -12.79 -27.27 1.70
C VAL A 945 -13.56 -28.52 2.15
N GLN A 946 -12.88 -29.63 2.39
CA GLN A 946 -13.50 -30.90 2.82
C GLN A 946 -14.04 -30.85 4.26
N ILE A 947 -13.49 -29.97 5.12
CA ILE A 947 -14.09 -29.66 6.43
C ILE A 947 -15.38 -28.86 6.24
N GLY A 948 -15.36 -27.78 5.44
CA GLY A 948 -16.54 -26.94 5.20
C GLY A 948 -17.71 -27.64 4.49
N LEU A 949 -17.46 -28.76 3.80
CA LEU A 949 -18.47 -29.60 3.16
C LEU A 949 -19.02 -30.73 4.07
N ARG A 950 -18.45 -30.93 5.27
CA ARG A 950 -18.83 -32.02 6.17
C ARG A 950 -19.99 -31.64 7.09
N ASN A 951 -21.11 -32.35 6.92
CA ASN A 951 -22.25 -32.32 7.85
C ASN A 951 -22.06 -33.16 9.13
N THR A 952 -20.89 -33.80 9.32
CA THR A 952 -20.58 -34.66 10.47
C THR A 952 -19.23 -34.32 11.07
N PRO A 953 -19.08 -34.34 12.41
CA PRO A 953 -17.82 -34.07 13.09
C PRO A 953 -16.70 -35.02 12.63
N VAL A 954 -15.46 -34.62 12.86
CA VAL A 954 -14.27 -35.44 12.59
C VAL A 954 -13.95 -36.21 13.87
N SER A 955 -13.69 -37.52 13.78
CA SER A 955 -13.34 -38.29 14.98
C SER A 955 -12.07 -37.75 15.66
N THR A 956 -11.96 -37.97 16.96
CA THR A 956 -10.78 -37.62 17.76
C THR A 956 -9.49 -38.15 17.13
N ALA A 957 -9.52 -39.36 16.57
CA ALA A 957 -8.38 -39.96 15.88
C ALA A 957 -8.05 -39.23 14.55
N GLY A 958 -9.06 -38.86 13.77
CA GLY A 958 -8.90 -38.07 12.55
C GLY A 958 -8.33 -36.67 12.82
N MET A 959 -8.81 -35.98 13.86
CA MET A 959 -8.27 -34.68 14.28
C MET A 959 -6.82 -34.77 14.75
N ILE A 960 -6.47 -35.75 15.60
CA ILE A 960 -5.07 -35.93 16.06
C ILE A 960 -4.14 -36.21 14.87
N ARG A 961 -4.57 -37.00 13.88
CA ARG A 961 -3.82 -37.22 12.63
C ARG A 961 -3.65 -35.93 11.82
N LEU A 962 -4.73 -35.17 11.58
CA LEU A 962 -4.67 -33.90 10.85
C LEU A 962 -3.74 -32.88 11.52
N PHE A 963 -3.92 -32.61 12.82
CA PHE A 963 -3.08 -31.64 13.54
C PHE A 963 -1.61 -32.08 13.61
N SER A 964 -1.33 -33.39 13.68
CA SER A 964 0.04 -33.91 13.56
C SER A 964 0.66 -33.64 12.19
N SER A 965 -0.08 -33.88 11.09
CA SER A 965 0.38 -33.58 9.73
C SER A 965 0.54 -32.07 9.48
N MET A 966 -0.33 -31.24 10.05
CA MET A 966 -0.20 -29.77 10.02
C MET A 966 1.05 -29.30 10.77
N LEU A 967 1.31 -29.85 11.97
CA LEU A 967 2.51 -29.53 12.74
C LEU A 967 3.79 -29.94 11.99
N GLN A 968 3.78 -31.11 11.34
CA GLN A 968 4.87 -31.56 10.47
C GLN A 968 5.08 -30.62 9.27
N ALA A 969 4.00 -30.17 8.62
CA ALA A 969 4.09 -29.20 7.52
C ALA A 969 4.66 -27.84 7.97
N LEU A 970 4.25 -27.33 9.14
CA LEU A 970 4.83 -26.12 9.74
C LEU A 970 6.31 -26.28 10.06
N GLN A 971 6.74 -27.46 10.53
CA GLN A 971 8.15 -27.74 10.82
C GLN A 971 9.01 -27.85 9.54
N LEU A 972 8.48 -28.48 8.48
CA LEU A 972 9.18 -28.62 7.20
C LEU A 972 9.26 -27.30 6.41
N PHE A 973 8.21 -26.48 6.46
CA PHE A 973 8.07 -25.27 5.64
C PHE A 973 7.97 -23.96 6.46
N ALA A 974 8.65 -23.90 7.62
CA ALA A 974 8.62 -22.79 8.59
C ALA A 974 8.99 -21.39 8.05
N SER A 975 9.44 -21.27 6.79
CA SER A 975 9.70 -20.02 6.08
C SER A 975 8.53 -19.50 5.23
N CYS A 976 7.60 -20.39 4.85
CA CYS A 976 6.44 -20.11 4.00
C CYS A 976 5.43 -19.17 4.69
N HIS A 977 4.64 -18.43 3.92
CA HIS A 977 3.54 -17.60 4.41
C HIS A 977 2.22 -18.35 4.22
N ASP A 978 1.95 -18.77 2.99
CA ASP A 978 0.77 -19.51 2.53
C ASP A 978 0.44 -20.72 3.41
N ILE A 979 1.44 -21.51 3.81
CA ILE A 979 1.24 -22.68 4.68
C ILE A 979 0.81 -22.28 6.10
N HIS A 980 1.27 -21.13 6.62
CA HIS A 980 0.76 -20.60 7.88
C HIS A 980 -0.68 -20.08 7.75
N VAL A 981 -1.04 -19.42 6.64
CA VAL A 981 -2.44 -19.04 6.31
C VAL A 981 -3.35 -20.26 6.30
N TYR A 982 -3.01 -21.30 5.52
CA TYR A 982 -3.88 -22.46 5.36
C TYR A 982 -3.95 -23.32 6.63
N VAL A 983 -2.88 -23.42 7.44
CA VAL A 983 -2.98 -24.07 8.76
C VAL A 983 -3.80 -23.22 9.74
N VAL A 984 -3.77 -21.90 9.68
CA VAL A 984 -4.68 -21.04 10.47
C VAL A 984 -6.15 -21.29 10.11
N HIS A 985 -6.49 -21.30 8.83
CA HIS A 985 -7.87 -21.58 8.41
C HIS A 985 -8.28 -23.01 8.77
N ALA A 986 -7.47 -24.02 8.44
CA ALA A 986 -7.80 -25.41 8.77
C ALA A 986 -7.87 -25.68 10.29
N THR A 987 -7.08 -25.00 11.13
CA THR A 987 -7.21 -25.12 12.60
C THR A 987 -8.47 -24.43 13.13
N HIS A 988 -8.79 -23.23 12.65
CA HIS A 988 -10.05 -22.55 12.95
C HIS A 988 -11.26 -23.40 12.55
N ASP A 989 -11.28 -23.88 11.30
CA ASP A 989 -12.43 -24.58 10.74
C ASP A 989 -12.62 -25.96 11.39
N LEU A 990 -11.54 -26.71 11.69
CA LEU A 990 -11.63 -27.95 12.46
C LEU A 990 -12.27 -27.73 13.83
N LEU A 991 -11.87 -26.69 14.55
CA LEU A 991 -12.40 -26.39 15.89
C LEU A 991 -13.85 -25.90 15.83
N ALA A 992 -14.18 -25.02 14.88
CA ALA A 992 -15.53 -24.47 14.71
C ALA A 992 -16.57 -25.53 14.27
N HIS A 993 -16.17 -26.55 13.50
CA HIS A 993 -17.06 -27.63 13.05
C HIS A 993 -17.25 -28.75 14.11
N GLN A 994 -16.56 -28.70 15.25
CA GLN A 994 -16.77 -29.67 16.34
C GLN A 994 -17.78 -29.12 17.36
N ALA A 995 -19.01 -29.66 17.34
CA ALA A 995 -20.05 -29.28 18.31
C ALA A 995 -19.86 -29.88 19.71
N GLU A 996 -19.08 -30.96 19.84
CA GLU A 996 -19.01 -31.79 21.06
C GLU A 996 -17.62 -31.71 21.71
N ARG A 997 -17.57 -31.18 22.94
CA ARG A 997 -16.32 -30.97 23.71
C ARG A 997 -15.56 -32.27 24.02
N GLU A 998 -16.26 -33.41 24.07
CA GLU A 998 -15.66 -34.72 24.35
C GLU A 998 -14.71 -35.17 23.22
N ILE A 999 -14.97 -34.77 21.97
CA ILE A 999 -14.12 -35.05 20.81
C ILE A 999 -12.90 -34.09 20.77
N ILE A 1000 -13.10 -32.85 21.21
CA ILE A 1000 -12.08 -31.78 21.18
C ILE A 1000 -11.04 -31.95 22.32
N SER A 1001 -11.48 -32.33 23.52
CA SER A 1001 -10.63 -32.37 24.73
C SER A 1001 -9.35 -33.23 24.56
N PRO A 1002 -9.37 -34.45 23.99
CA PRO A 1002 -8.15 -35.24 23.78
C PRO A 1002 -7.18 -34.62 22.76
N CYS A 1003 -7.66 -33.75 21.87
CA CYS A 1003 -6.85 -33.06 20.87
C CYS A 1003 -6.09 -31.84 21.43
N PHE A 1004 -6.39 -31.41 22.66
CA PHE A 1004 -5.88 -30.18 23.28
C PHE A 1004 -4.36 -29.98 23.17
N SER A 1005 -3.55 -31.01 23.48
CA SER A 1005 -2.09 -30.87 23.42
C SER A 1005 -1.58 -30.60 21.99
N ILE A 1006 -2.02 -31.39 21.01
CA ILE A 1006 -1.51 -31.27 19.63
C ILE A 1006 -2.01 -29.99 18.96
N VAL A 1007 -3.21 -29.52 19.28
CA VAL A 1007 -3.70 -28.21 18.83
C VAL A 1007 -2.83 -27.08 19.40
N PHE A 1008 -2.50 -27.10 20.70
CA PHE A 1008 -1.60 -26.09 21.27
C PHE A 1008 -0.20 -26.12 20.67
N ASP A 1009 0.36 -27.29 20.35
CA ASP A 1009 1.66 -27.38 19.66
C ASP A 1009 1.59 -26.81 18.22
N VAL A 1010 0.48 -26.98 17.49
CA VAL A 1010 0.25 -26.30 16.20
C VAL A 1010 0.13 -24.78 16.38
N LEU A 1011 -0.68 -24.32 17.34
CA LEU A 1011 -0.88 -22.89 17.62
C LEU A 1011 0.43 -22.18 18.01
N PHE A 1012 1.35 -22.88 18.67
CA PHE A 1012 2.66 -22.37 19.07
C PHE A 1012 3.69 -22.39 17.92
N ALA A 1013 3.54 -23.29 16.95
CA ALA A 1013 4.34 -23.29 15.72
C ALA A 1013 3.92 -22.18 14.72
N LEU A 1014 2.73 -21.57 14.87
CA LEU A 1014 2.23 -20.52 13.98
C LEU A 1014 2.86 -19.14 14.20
N ARG A 1015 3.13 -18.43 13.10
CA ARG A 1015 3.68 -17.06 13.07
C ARG A 1015 2.67 -16.03 13.61
N GLN A 1016 3.18 -14.95 14.22
CA GLN A 1016 2.40 -13.94 14.94
C GLN A 1016 1.30 -13.23 14.13
N VAL A 1017 1.50 -13.02 12.83
CA VAL A 1017 0.66 -12.11 12.03
C VAL A 1017 -0.76 -12.65 11.79
N GLU A 1018 -0.94 -13.97 11.83
CA GLU A 1018 -2.09 -14.64 11.18
C GLU A 1018 -2.93 -15.47 12.15
N ARG A 1019 -2.36 -15.89 13.28
CA ARG A 1019 -2.96 -16.85 14.23
C ARG A 1019 -4.17 -16.35 15.04
N VAL A 1020 -4.67 -15.15 14.77
CA VAL A 1020 -5.71 -14.48 15.58
C VAL A 1020 -7.03 -15.26 15.60
N SER A 1021 -7.55 -15.67 14.44
CA SER A 1021 -8.81 -16.41 14.34
C SER A 1021 -8.73 -17.78 15.02
N ALA A 1022 -7.65 -18.53 14.79
CA ALA A 1022 -7.41 -19.81 15.43
C ALA A 1022 -7.24 -19.68 16.97
N PHE A 1023 -6.70 -18.56 17.46
CA PHE A 1023 -6.57 -18.29 18.90
C PHE A 1023 -7.91 -17.94 19.55
N GLU A 1024 -8.74 -17.15 18.86
CA GLU A 1024 -10.11 -16.86 19.32
C GLU A 1024 -10.98 -18.13 19.36
N GLU A 1025 -10.91 -18.99 18.35
CA GLU A 1025 -11.74 -20.19 18.30
C GLU A 1025 -11.27 -21.25 19.30
N ALA A 1026 -9.96 -21.49 19.42
CA ALA A 1026 -9.42 -22.34 20.48
C ALA A 1026 -9.85 -21.87 21.89
N ALA A 1027 -9.90 -20.55 22.13
CA ALA A 1027 -10.39 -20.00 23.39
C ALA A 1027 -11.90 -20.23 23.63
N ARG A 1028 -12.71 -20.50 22.59
CA ARG A 1028 -14.15 -20.86 22.70
C ARG A 1028 -14.36 -22.37 22.86
N SER A 1029 -13.59 -23.18 22.12
CA SER A 1029 -13.75 -24.63 22.06
C SER A 1029 -13.26 -25.36 23.33
N PHE A 1030 -12.11 -24.96 23.88
CA PHE A 1030 -11.49 -25.63 25.03
C PHE A 1030 -12.06 -25.17 26.38
N ASP A 1031 -11.72 -25.89 27.46
CA ASP A 1031 -12.03 -25.44 28.82
C ASP A 1031 -11.02 -24.40 29.32
N PHE A 1032 -11.53 -23.44 30.08
CA PHE A 1032 -10.74 -22.34 30.64
C PHE A 1032 -9.74 -22.83 31.70
N GLY A 1033 -10.08 -23.84 32.50
CA GLY A 1033 -9.20 -24.41 33.51
C GLY A 1033 -7.95 -25.05 32.90
N ASP A 1034 -8.13 -25.84 31.83
CA ASP A 1034 -7.04 -26.51 31.12
C ASP A 1034 -6.14 -25.51 30.39
N CYS A 1035 -6.73 -24.50 29.72
CA CYS A 1035 -5.99 -23.40 29.09
C CYS A 1035 -5.07 -22.69 30.09
N ILE A 1036 -5.58 -22.36 31.28
CA ILE A 1036 -4.80 -21.71 32.36
C ILE A 1036 -3.69 -22.64 32.87
N GLY A 1037 -3.93 -23.95 32.96
CA GLY A 1037 -2.91 -24.94 33.33
C GLY A 1037 -1.71 -24.99 32.37
N VAL A 1038 -1.96 -24.92 31.05
CA VAL A 1038 -0.89 -24.86 30.03
C VAL A 1038 -0.14 -23.53 30.11
N ILE A 1039 -0.86 -22.41 30.26
CA ILE A 1039 -0.27 -21.07 30.40
C ILE A 1039 0.69 -21.03 31.60
N GLU A 1040 0.23 -21.47 32.77
CA GLU A 1040 1.05 -21.52 33.99
C GLU A 1040 2.28 -22.42 33.83
N SER A 1041 2.11 -23.60 33.23
CA SER A 1041 3.21 -24.54 32.97
C SER A 1041 4.28 -23.93 32.06
N LYS A 1042 3.90 -23.36 30.92
CA LYS A 1042 4.84 -22.73 29.95
C LYS A 1042 5.51 -21.48 30.54
N LEU A 1043 4.82 -20.68 31.37
CA LEU A 1043 5.39 -19.52 32.06
C LEU A 1043 6.32 -19.87 33.22
N CYS A 1044 6.11 -21.01 33.89
CA CYS A 1044 6.98 -21.47 34.99
C CYS A 1044 8.21 -22.26 34.50
N ALA A 1045 8.12 -22.92 33.35
CA ALA A 1045 9.20 -23.73 32.80
C ALA A 1045 10.38 -22.85 32.28
N ALA A 1046 11.57 -23.12 32.81
CA ALA A 1046 12.78 -22.31 32.56
C ALA A 1046 13.48 -22.60 31.21
N ASP A 1047 13.01 -23.62 30.49
CA ASP A 1047 13.49 -24.10 29.20
C ASP A 1047 12.51 -23.83 28.03
N THR A 1048 11.34 -23.25 28.30
CA THR A 1048 10.38 -22.77 27.30
C THR A 1048 11.05 -21.81 26.30
N SER A 1049 10.78 -21.96 24.99
CA SER A 1049 11.44 -21.13 23.99
C SER A 1049 10.92 -19.68 23.98
N LYS A 1050 11.69 -18.78 23.38
CA LYS A 1050 11.28 -17.37 23.18
C LYS A 1050 9.94 -17.28 22.44
N GLY A 1051 9.74 -18.09 21.40
CA GLY A 1051 8.52 -18.13 20.61
C GLY A 1051 7.32 -18.59 21.44
N ASP A 1052 7.51 -19.67 22.20
CA ASP A 1052 6.47 -20.22 23.08
C ASP A 1052 6.06 -19.23 24.18
N LEU A 1053 7.02 -18.55 24.83
CA LEU A 1053 6.73 -17.54 25.86
C LEU A 1053 5.94 -16.35 25.29
N VAL A 1054 6.38 -15.77 24.17
CA VAL A 1054 5.66 -14.69 23.47
C VAL A 1054 4.24 -15.13 23.12
N THR A 1055 4.09 -16.35 22.62
CA THR A 1055 2.82 -16.92 22.19
C THR A 1055 1.87 -17.21 23.36
N THR A 1056 2.40 -17.75 24.45
CA THR A 1056 1.64 -17.97 25.71
C THR A 1056 1.09 -16.64 26.23
N ILE A 1057 1.92 -15.59 26.24
CA ILE A 1057 1.55 -14.26 26.75
C ILE A 1057 0.50 -13.58 25.86
N GLU A 1058 0.58 -13.77 24.55
CA GLU A 1058 -0.43 -13.28 23.60
C GLU A 1058 -1.76 -14.04 23.76
N PHE A 1059 -1.74 -15.36 23.91
CA PHE A 1059 -2.95 -16.19 24.11
C PHE A 1059 -3.73 -15.82 25.38
N ILE A 1060 -3.07 -15.38 26.46
CA ILE A 1060 -3.75 -14.83 27.66
C ILE A 1060 -4.70 -13.69 27.28
N SER A 1061 -4.30 -12.83 26.35
CA SER A 1061 -5.13 -11.68 25.95
C SER A 1061 -6.40 -12.15 25.27
N TYR A 1062 -6.31 -13.09 24.33
CA TYR A 1062 -7.47 -13.67 23.65
C TYR A 1062 -8.38 -14.46 24.60
N LEU A 1063 -7.80 -15.27 25.50
CA LEU A 1063 -8.57 -16.08 26.47
C LEU A 1063 -9.48 -15.22 27.37
N PHE A 1064 -9.00 -14.04 27.81
CA PHE A 1064 -9.79 -13.12 28.63
C PHE A 1064 -10.60 -12.08 27.83
N VAL A 1065 -10.42 -11.99 26.50
CA VAL A 1065 -11.25 -11.17 25.58
C VAL A 1065 -12.49 -11.96 25.12
N SER A 1066 -12.32 -13.24 24.80
CA SER A 1066 -13.27 -14.00 23.96
C SER A 1066 -14.51 -14.55 24.68
N LEU A 1067 -14.55 -14.55 26.03
CA LEU A 1067 -15.60 -15.26 26.78
C LEU A 1067 -16.16 -14.48 28.00
N PRO A 1068 -17.50 -14.47 28.18
CA PRO A 1068 -18.16 -13.86 29.34
C PRO A 1068 -18.12 -14.80 30.57
N HIS A 1069 -16.92 -15.02 31.11
CA HIS A 1069 -16.70 -15.89 32.27
C HIS A 1069 -17.34 -15.36 33.57
N GLU A 1070 -17.68 -16.26 34.49
CA GLU A 1070 -18.01 -15.88 35.85
C GLU A 1070 -16.85 -15.13 36.53
N GLN A 1071 -17.17 -14.14 37.38
CA GLN A 1071 -16.18 -13.39 38.15
C GLN A 1071 -15.36 -14.28 39.12
N SER A 1072 -15.89 -15.45 39.47
CA SER A 1072 -15.23 -16.53 40.22
C SER A 1072 -14.02 -17.08 39.45
N ALA A 1073 -14.25 -17.59 38.23
CA ALA A 1073 -13.27 -18.19 37.34
C ALA A 1073 -12.19 -17.17 36.92
N VAL A 1074 -12.60 -15.96 36.54
CA VAL A 1074 -11.67 -14.86 36.18
C VAL A 1074 -10.70 -14.57 37.34
N ARG A 1075 -11.20 -14.48 38.58
CA ARG A 1075 -10.36 -14.23 39.77
C ARG A 1075 -9.44 -15.40 40.09
N TRP A 1076 -9.91 -16.64 39.96
CA TRP A 1076 -9.09 -17.84 40.13
C TRP A 1076 -7.91 -17.86 39.15
N ALA A 1077 -8.18 -17.63 37.86
CA ALA A 1077 -7.15 -17.62 36.82
C ALA A 1077 -6.14 -16.48 37.01
N LEU A 1078 -6.61 -15.26 37.31
CA LEU A 1078 -5.73 -14.12 37.60
C LEU A 1078 -4.84 -14.37 38.83
N HIS A 1079 -5.34 -15.03 39.89
CA HIS A 1079 -4.52 -15.38 41.05
C HIS A 1079 -3.36 -16.33 40.70
N ARG A 1080 -3.48 -17.11 39.63
CA ARG A 1080 -2.42 -18.02 39.14
C ARG A 1080 -1.46 -17.33 38.17
N ILE A 1081 -1.97 -16.46 37.28
CA ILE A 1081 -1.16 -15.77 36.26
C ILE A 1081 -0.44 -14.52 36.79
N ILE A 1082 -1.10 -13.66 37.58
CA ILE A 1082 -0.54 -12.36 38.02
C ILE A 1082 0.85 -12.50 38.67
N PRO A 1083 1.15 -13.49 39.54
CA PRO A 1083 2.48 -13.65 40.14
C PRO A 1083 3.61 -13.91 39.13
N LEU A 1084 3.31 -14.39 37.92
CA LEU A 1084 4.30 -14.79 36.90
C LEU A 1084 4.68 -13.63 35.96
N LEU A 1085 3.76 -12.68 35.73
CA LEU A 1085 3.96 -11.56 34.80
C LEU A 1085 5.16 -10.64 35.17
N PRO A 1086 5.45 -10.31 36.44
CA PRO A 1086 6.62 -9.50 36.81
C PRO A 1086 7.96 -10.12 36.40
N ALA A 1087 8.05 -11.46 36.32
CA ALA A 1087 9.23 -12.15 35.82
C ALA A 1087 9.38 -11.99 34.29
N MET A 1088 8.27 -12.07 33.55
CA MET A 1088 8.26 -11.85 32.10
C MET A 1088 8.61 -10.41 31.71
N LEU A 1089 8.16 -9.41 32.48
CA LEU A 1089 8.58 -8.00 32.35
C LEU A 1089 10.08 -7.77 32.63
N LYS A 1090 10.77 -8.73 33.26
CA LYS A 1090 12.21 -8.71 33.53
C LYS A 1090 13.00 -9.71 32.67
N HIS A 1091 12.35 -10.40 31.73
CA HIS A 1091 13.00 -11.42 30.91
C HIS A 1091 14.08 -10.83 30.00
N LYS A 1092 15.14 -11.60 29.72
CA LYS A 1092 16.29 -11.15 28.90
C LYS A 1092 15.85 -10.66 27.51
N GLU A 1093 14.95 -11.40 26.87
CA GLU A 1093 14.44 -11.09 25.53
C GLU A 1093 13.58 -9.83 25.55
N ILE A 1094 13.82 -8.93 24.59
CA ILE A 1094 13.06 -7.69 24.45
C ILE A 1094 11.60 -7.99 24.10
N ASP A 1095 11.34 -9.00 23.28
CA ASP A 1095 10.01 -9.22 22.70
C ASP A 1095 9.05 -9.90 23.68
N VAL A 1096 9.55 -10.79 24.54
CA VAL A 1096 8.81 -11.32 25.71
C VAL A 1096 8.37 -10.17 26.63
N ARG A 1097 9.26 -9.19 26.88
CA ARG A 1097 8.92 -7.99 27.66
C ARG A 1097 7.87 -7.12 26.97
N LYS A 1098 7.95 -6.92 25.65
CA LYS A 1098 6.94 -6.18 24.87
C LYS A 1098 5.57 -6.83 24.92
N SER A 1099 5.45 -8.12 24.56
CA SER A 1099 4.16 -8.82 24.58
C SER A 1099 3.58 -8.88 26.00
N CYS A 1100 4.41 -8.96 27.04
CA CYS A 1100 3.94 -8.88 28.44
C CYS A 1100 3.38 -7.49 28.80
N VAL A 1101 4.00 -6.40 28.34
CA VAL A 1101 3.43 -5.05 28.50
C VAL A 1101 2.09 -4.93 27.78
N PHE A 1102 1.97 -5.40 26.54
CA PHE A 1102 0.71 -5.34 25.80
C PHE A 1102 -0.39 -6.16 26.50
N CYS A 1103 -0.12 -7.42 26.84
CA CYS A 1103 -1.03 -8.30 27.58
C CYS A 1103 -1.61 -7.65 28.86
N ILE A 1104 -0.79 -6.95 29.65
CA ILE A 1104 -1.27 -6.26 30.86
C ILE A 1104 -2.19 -5.08 30.51
N VAL A 1105 -1.91 -4.33 29.44
CA VAL A 1105 -2.76 -3.23 28.95
C VAL A 1105 -4.07 -3.76 28.36
N ASP A 1106 -4.02 -4.89 27.65
CA ASP A 1106 -5.19 -5.56 27.07
C ASP A 1106 -6.11 -6.08 28.19
N LEU A 1107 -5.58 -6.82 29.17
CA LEU A 1107 -6.31 -7.24 30.37
C LEU A 1107 -6.87 -6.06 31.19
N TYR A 1108 -6.16 -4.93 31.24
CA TYR A 1108 -6.66 -3.71 31.91
C TYR A 1108 -7.84 -3.09 31.15
N SER A 1109 -7.85 -3.20 29.81
CA SER A 1109 -8.94 -2.69 28.97
C SER A 1109 -10.20 -3.55 29.03
N THR A 1110 -10.09 -4.88 29.23
CA THR A 1110 -11.24 -5.80 29.28
C THR A 1110 -11.79 -6.01 30.69
N LEU A 1111 -10.93 -6.27 31.67
CA LEU A 1111 -11.35 -6.61 33.04
C LEU A 1111 -11.46 -5.38 33.95
N GLY A 1112 -10.77 -4.29 33.58
CA GLY A 1112 -10.74 -3.04 34.34
C GLY A 1112 -9.90 -3.10 35.61
N GLN A 1113 -9.74 -1.92 36.22
CA GLN A 1113 -8.79 -1.66 37.30
C GLN A 1113 -8.91 -2.59 38.52
N VAL A 1114 -10.14 -3.00 38.89
CA VAL A 1114 -10.40 -3.77 40.12
C VAL A 1114 -9.72 -5.15 40.09
N PHE A 1115 -9.71 -5.81 38.93
CA PHE A 1115 -9.17 -7.16 38.80
C PHE A 1115 -7.64 -7.20 38.71
N LEU A 1116 -7.01 -6.15 38.19
CA LEU A 1116 -5.54 -6.02 38.12
C LEU A 1116 -4.92 -5.23 39.28
N SER A 1117 -5.71 -4.73 40.23
CA SER A 1117 -5.18 -4.08 41.45
C SER A 1117 -4.10 -4.89 42.20
N PRO A 1118 -4.14 -6.25 42.27
CA PRO A 1118 -3.07 -7.05 42.88
C PRO A 1118 -1.74 -7.05 42.12
N LEU A 1119 -1.70 -6.64 40.85
CA LEU A 1119 -0.47 -6.59 40.04
C LEU A 1119 0.39 -5.36 40.38
N TRP A 1120 -0.23 -4.22 40.72
CA TRP A 1120 0.51 -2.95 40.89
C TRP A 1120 1.57 -2.97 42.01
N PRO A 1121 1.34 -3.60 43.19
CA PRO A 1121 2.38 -3.76 44.21
C PRO A 1121 3.55 -4.67 43.79
N LEU A 1122 3.40 -5.47 42.73
CA LEU A 1122 4.42 -6.40 42.22
C LEU A 1122 5.30 -5.78 41.12
N LEU A 1123 5.00 -4.56 40.67
CA LEU A 1123 5.76 -3.86 39.62
C LEU A 1123 6.75 -2.86 40.22
N GLU A 1124 7.94 -2.75 39.60
CA GLU A 1124 8.89 -1.70 39.96
C GLU A 1124 8.37 -0.30 39.55
N PRO A 1125 8.78 0.79 40.22
CA PRO A 1125 8.35 2.15 39.89
C PRO A 1125 8.63 2.58 38.44
N THR A 1126 9.59 1.94 37.77
CA THR A 1126 9.90 2.08 36.34
C THR A 1126 8.88 1.37 35.45
N GLN A 1127 8.54 0.12 35.79
CA GLN A 1127 7.55 -0.71 35.10
C GLN A 1127 6.13 -0.14 35.27
N LEU A 1128 5.82 0.36 36.46
CA LEU A 1128 4.54 1.00 36.77
C LEU A 1128 4.37 2.28 35.94
N LYS A 1129 5.38 3.17 35.91
CA LYS A 1129 5.37 4.36 35.02
C LYS A 1129 5.20 3.99 33.55
N LEU A 1130 5.90 2.96 33.07
CA LEU A 1130 5.75 2.47 31.69
C LEU A 1130 4.30 2.04 31.41
N MET A 1131 3.70 1.30 32.34
CA MET A 1131 2.30 0.85 32.23
C MET A 1131 1.32 2.02 32.23
N THR A 1132 1.50 3.01 33.13
CA THR A 1132 0.67 4.24 33.15
C THR A 1132 0.70 4.94 31.80
N VAL A 1133 1.87 5.06 31.16
CA VAL A 1133 2.01 5.71 29.83
C VAL A 1133 1.30 4.93 28.71
N PHE A 1134 1.25 3.59 28.76
CA PHE A 1134 0.51 2.82 27.76
C PHE A 1134 -1.00 2.80 28.01
N ILE A 1135 -1.46 2.81 29.27
CA ILE A 1135 -2.86 2.95 29.65
C ILE A 1135 -3.41 4.34 29.23
N ASP A 1136 -2.65 5.41 29.52
CA ASP A 1136 -2.95 6.79 29.13
C ASP A 1136 -3.08 6.93 27.60
N LYS A 1137 -2.13 6.36 26.84
CA LYS A 1137 -2.17 6.33 25.37
C LYS A 1137 -3.37 5.58 24.77
N ARG A 1138 -4.03 4.70 25.53
CA ARG A 1138 -5.29 4.05 25.10
C ARG A 1138 -6.55 4.80 25.59
N GLY A 1139 -6.41 5.93 26.28
CA GLY A 1139 -7.54 6.70 26.82
C GLY A 1139 -8.28 6.00 27.96
N LEU A 1140 -7.63 5.04 28.63
CA LEU A 1140 -8.19 4.26 29.72
C LEU A 1140 -7.98 4.99 31.07
N PRO A 1141 -8.89 4.83 32.06
CA PRO A 1141 -8.73 5.48 33.36
C PRO A 1141 -7.43 5.04 34.03
N LEU A 1142 -6.60 5.98 34.48
CA LEU A 1142 -5.32 5.66 35.11
C LEU A 1142 -5.54 4.88 36.42
N PRO A 1143 -4.67 3.90 36.74
CA PRO A 1143 -4.81 3.14 37.97
C PRO A 1143 -4.61 4.04 39.20
N ASN A 1144 -5.59 4.06 40.10
CA ASN A 1144 -5.45 4.66 41.44
C ASN A 1144 -4.46 3.82 42.26
N VAL A 1145 -3.18 4.09 42.10
CA VAL A 1145 -2.12 3.59 42.98
C VAL A 1145 -2.07 4.49 44.20
N GLU A 1146 -3.01 4.28 45.13
CA GLU A 1146 -2.84 4.82 46.49
C GLU A 1146 -1.57 4.19 47.09
N PRO A 1147 -0.70 4.99 47.73
CA PRO A 1147 0.49 4.45 48.37
C PRO A 1147 0.07 3.60 49.57
N VAL A 1148 0.29 2.29 49.47
CA VAL A 1148 0.19 1.39 50.62
C VAL A 1148 1.26 1.80 51.63
N VAL A 1149 0.81 2.11 52.85
CA VAL A 1149 1.63 2.57 53.99
C VAL A 1149 2.18 1.37 54.76
#